data_AF-A0A1Z8JRI5-F1
#
_entry.id   AF-A0A1Z8JRI5-F1
#
_cell.length_a   1.000
_cell.length_b   1.000
_cell.length_c   1.000
_cell.angle_alpha   90.00
_cell.angle_beta   90.00
_cell.angle_gamma   90.00
#
_symmetry.space_group_name_H-M   'P 1'
#
loop_
_entity.id
_entity.type
_entity.pdbx_description
1 polymer ?
#
loop_
_entity_poly.entity_id
_entity_poly.type
_entity_poly.pdbx_seq_one_letter_code
_entity_poly.pdbx_strand_id
1 'polypeptide(L)'
;MLRYYNIVGLVSSWLELDNDDLIINEFSSQVLINELSYGHHLGIDKYMLSPPKNINNIQVYASNIAKILKLFPSIQISISLPMCQDYNESNKEFFDLYSTWDTWNVIRTLCNYNENLHVSLGAPMTNIPSAVLDRWLHEPISFYLISVTKFISNAKSYPVLNKFNQLILWKMLQFKSLELPVIILHGVDRIGQENELVEYDSNKKSTYLSYIQHLVSISKKSSFVPYISEFILSELKDSGVSKQFINSPAVLQCPLEPLTENLQDYTYNLFEKDSFKYEQYGRAFIKALIQLNKSWNLEEKPHILFLGPGRGPLIDKFFDALEFLQTPSENFTITAIERNPAVMIYLKQRNSQLWKNNVNILNMDARDYDNSQYAALHSKVNMVISELIGSFGCNELMPECIDSISNSVFCDPHCVFIPQKLDCYVAPVLAPKYWKLALKLSFDKMYIPMIPEMELFSERPEPVWSFVSESKKNNQHLQQTHQGSTNHNDSNSSDNVCTIDNAFSTNNLFRNKHNSRNSRISIQIEKKGTLHGLAGYFRAALFDDIEVSNLPKEVGMRDCVSWLPAFFPLESPLNMFEGQEVSVFMQRICSGPNVWYEWSVQGFLYTLLTNSLAHTPHNSQENSRLTNSSQMLSTSNNPSPKKNSMKHINSPANSYDDANAQYTMSLERNLVSINENKVRLCTGTSRIHNLNGCGFKLKLIQ
;
A
#
# COMPACT_ATOMS: atom_id res chain seq x y z
N MET A 1 39.58 -14.58 -16.55
CA MET A 1 38.74 -14.01 -15.46
C MET A 1 37.24 -14.11 -15.72
N LEU A 2 36.71 -13.93 -16.94
CA LEU A 2 35.26 -13.87 -17.24
C LEU A 2 34.37 -15.12 -16.96
N ARG A 3 34.88 -16.23 -16.39
CA ARG A 3 34.13 -17.51 -16.34
C ARG A 3 33.17 -17.70 -15.15
N TYR A 4 33.39 -17.04 -14.00
CA TYR A 4 32.73 -17.43 -12.75
C TYR A 4 31.41 -16.70 -12.43
N TYR A 5 31.15 -15.51 -13.00
CA TYR A 5 29.94 -14.72 -12.73
C TYR A 5 28.60 -15.41 -13.03
N ASN A 6 28.62 -16.49 -13.84
CA ASN A 6 27.44 -17.26 -14.23
C ASN A 6 27.31 -18.61 -13.49
N ILE A 7 28.15 -18.88 -12.49
CA ILE A 7 28.14 -20.12 -11.71
C ILE A 7 27.41 -19.90 -10.39
N VAL A 8 26.58 -20.88 -10.01
CA VAL A 8 25.87 -20.93 -8.72
C VAL A 8 26.35 -22.17 -7.99
N GLY A 9 26.84 -22.01 -6.76
CA GLY A 9 27.17 -23.13 -5.89
C GLY A 9 25.91 -23.83 -5.41
N LEU A 10 25.82 -25.14 -5.62
CA LEU A 10 24.78 -25.97 -5.00
C LEU A 10 25.39 -26.60 -3.75
N VAL A 11 24.89 -26.20 -2.58
CA VAL A 11 25.34 -26.74 -1.29
C VAL A 11 24.81 -28.17 -1.12
N SER A 12 25.59 -29.03 -0.48
CA SER A 12 25.19 -30.40 -0.11
C SER A 12 23.79 -30.46 0.51
N SER A 13 22.87 -31.19 -0.13
CA SER A 13 21.47 -31.32 0.33
C SER A 13 21.28 -32.26 1.54
N TRP A 14 22.32 -32.99 1.92
CA TRP A 14 22.32 -33.86 3.09
C TRP A 14 22.61 -33.13 4.40
N LEU A 15 23.10 -31.88 4.38
CA LEU A 15 23.37 -31.09 5.58
C LEU A 15 22.10 -30.86 6.42
N GLU A 16 22.24 -30.78 7.74
CA GLU A 16 21.13 -30.70 8.70
C GLU A 16 21.40 -29.59 9.73
N LEU A 17 21.27 -28.34 9.28
CA LEU A 17 21.56 -27.12 10.08
C LEU A 17 20.53 -26.88 11.22
N ASP A 18 19.54 -27.76 11.33
CA ASP A 18 18.37 -27.74 12.18
C ASP A 18 18.10 -29.09 12.88
N ASN A 19 19.03 -30.05 12.79
CA ASN A 19 18.96 -31.29 13.56
C ASN A 19 19.07 -30.99 15.07
N ASP A 20 18.31 -31.74 15.88
CA ASP A 20 18.29 -31.69 17.35
C ASP A 20 19.61 -32.18 17.98
N ASP A 21 20.31 -33.11 17.31
CA ASP A 21 21.65 -33.55 17.71
C ASP A 21 22.68 -32.47 17.38
N LEU A 22 23.23 -31.86 18.44
CA LEU A 22 24.25 -30.83 18.36
C LEU A 22 25.50 -31.26 17.57
N ILE A 23 25.84 -32.56 17.57
CA ILE A 23 26.99 -33.08 16.83
C ILE A 23 26.71 -33.07 15.33
N ILE A 24 25.52 -33.50 14.91
CA ILE A 24 25.08 -33.45 13.50
C ILE A 24 24.93 -32.00 13.03
N ASN A 25 24.39 -31.13 13.91
CA ASN A 25 24.21 -29.71 13.66
C ASN A 25 25.54 -28.96 13.47
N GLU A 26 26.51 -29.20 14.36
CA GLU A 26 27.84 -28.60 14.29
C GLU A 26 28.63 -29.16 13.09
N PHE A 27 28.62 -30.48 12.87
CA PHE A 27 29.27 -31.10 11.71
C PHE A 27 28.71 -30.55 10.39
N SER A 28 27.39 -30.44 10.27
CA SER A 28 26.73 -29.82 9.10
C SER A 28 27.16 -28.37 8.89
N SER A 29 27.33 -27.62 9.99
CA SER A 29 27.79 -26.23 9.96
C SER A 29 29.27 -26.11 9.56
N GLN A 30 30.14 -27.00 10.06
CA GLN A 30 31.56 -27.06 9.67
C GLN A 30 31.73 -27.43 8.18
N VAL A 31 30.95 -28.40 7.68
CA VAL A 31 30.97 -28.79 6.25
C VAL A 31 30.45 -27.64 5.37
N LEU A 32 29.40 -26.94 5.79
CA LEU A 32 28.92 -25.73 5.09
C LEU A 32 30.02 -24.65 5.00
N ILE A 33 30.73 -24.37 6.10
CA ILE A 33 31.86 -23.42 6.11
C ILE A 33 32.94 -23.85 5.11
N ASN A 34 33.24 -25.14 5.01
CA ASN A 34 34.23 -25.66 4.07
C ASN A 34 33.77 -25.56 2.60
N GLU A 35 32.52 -25.93 2.28
CA GLU A 35 31.96 -25.81 0.93
C GLU A 35 31.94 -24.34 0.45
N LEU A 36 31.50 -23.41 1.31
CA LEU A 36 31.48 -21.98 1.01
C LEU A 36 32.89 -21.40 0.86
N SER A 37 33.84 -21.78 1.72
CA SER A 37 35.24 -21.33 1.63
C SER A 37 35.90 -21.79 0.34
N TYR A 38 35.67 -23.05 -0.06
CA TYR A 38 36.23 -23.61 -1.28
C TYR A 38 35.61 -22.99 -2.54
N GLY A 39 34.28 -22.83 -2.56
CA GLY A 39 33.59 -22.17 -3.68
C GLY A 39 34.01 -20.70 -3.83
N HIS A 40 34.20 -19.96 -2.73
CA HIS A 40 34.61 -18.55 -2.79
C HIS A 40 36.09 -18.41 -3.21
N HIS A 41 36.95 -19.36 -2.83
CA HIS A 41 38.31 -19.47 -3.40
C HIS A 41 38.30 -19.68 -4.93
N LEU A 42 37.29 -20.39 -5.46
CA LEU A 42 37.07 -20.53 -6.91
C LEU A 42 36.39 -19.30 -7.56
N GLY A 43 36.00 -18.28 -6.78
CA GLY A 43 35.28 -17.09 -7.28
C GLY A 43 33.77 -17.30 -7.46
N ILE A 44 33.16 -18.22 -6.71
CA ILE A 44 31.70 -18.39 -6.63
C ILE A 44 31.17 -17.56 -5.47
N ASP A 45 30.32 -16.58 -5.77
CA ASP A 45 29.75 -15.65 -4.78
C ASP A 45 28.25 -15.85 -4.55
N LYS A 46 27.63 -16.86 -5.19
CA LYS A 46 26.19 -17.15 -5.10
C LYS A 46 25.94 -18.62 -4.84
N TYR A 47 25.17 -18.92 -3.80
CA TYR A 47 24.89 -20.29 -3.37
C TYR A 47 23.40 -20.52 -3.18
N MET A 48 22.92 -21.68 -3.59
CA MET A 48 21.59 -22.17 -3.28
C MET A 48 21.67 -23.25 -2.20
N LEU A 49 20.89 -23.07 -1.15
CA LEU A 49 20.82 -23.93 0.03
C LEU A 49 19.46 -24.66 0.06
N SER A 50 19.45 -25.87 0.61
CA SER A 50 18.22 -26.65 0.81
C SER A 50 17.28 -25.98 1.82
N PRO A 51 15.97 -26.27 1.80
CA PRO A 51 15.05 -25.81 2.85
C PRO A 51 15.43 -26.40 4.23
N PRO A 52 14.93 -25.81 5.34
CA PRO A 52 14.91 -26.48 6.63
C PRO A 52 14.22 -27.85 6.52
N LYS A 53 14.78 -28.86 7.19
CA LYS A 53 14.24 -30.23 7.28
C LYS A 53 13.30 -30.39 8.47
N ASN A 54 13.60 -29.73 9.59
CA ASN A 54 12.81 -29.74 10.82
C ASN A 54 12.26 -28.34 11.10
N ILE A 55 11.01 -28.09 10.70
CA ILE A 55 10.34 -26.79 10.85
C ILE A 55 10.24 -26.36 12.33
N ASN A 56 10.19 -27.30 13.28
CA ASN A 56 10.18 -26.97 14.72
C ASN A 56 11.48 -26.28 15.15
N ASN A 57 12.61 -26.64 14.51
CA ASN A 57 13.95 -26.13 14.80
C ASN A 57 14.39 -25.01 13.86
N ILE A 58 13.44 -24.34 13.19
CA ILE A 58 13.71 -23.21 12.28
C ILE A 58 14.52 -22.07 12.92
N GLN A 59 14.44 -21.91 14.25
CA GLN A 59 15.26 -20.95 14.99
C GLN A 59 16.75 -21.35 15.02
N VAL A 60 17.05 -22.65 15.10
CA VAL A 60 18.42 -23.20 15.01
C VAL A 60 18.95 -23.04 13.60
N TYR A 61 18.13 -23.39 12.59
CA TYR A 61 18.43 -23.15 11.18
C TYR A 61 18.86 -21.70 10.95
N ALA A 62 17.98 -20.75 11.28
CA ALA A 62 18.20 -19.32 11.05
C ALA A 62 19.39 -18.78 11.84
N SER A 63 19.62 -19.25 13.08
CA SER A 63 20.79 -18.91 13.87
C SER A 63 22.09 -19.36 13.19
N ASN A 64 22.09 -20.54 12.57
CA ASN A 64 23.23 -21.02 11.79
C ASN A 64 23.42 -20.21 10.50
N ILE A 65 22.36 -19.89 9.75
CA ILE A 65 22.46 -18.98 8.60
C ILE A 65 23.01 -17.60 9.00
N ALA A 66 22.59 -17.05 10.14
CA ALA A 66 23.08 -15.77 10.66
C ALA A 66 24.58 -15.82 11.02
N LYS A 67 25.08 -16.92 11.59
CA LYS A 67 26.53 -17.15 11.81
C LYS A 67 27.28 -17.14 10.47
N ILE A 68 26.78 -17.88 9.48
CA ILE A 68 27.42 -18.02 8.16
C ILE A 68 27.46 -16.68 7.41
N LEU A 69 26.35 -15.93 7.37
CA LEU A 69 26.28 -14.59 6.76
C LEU A 69 27.23 -13.58 7.41
N LYS A 70 27.57 -13.76 8.70
CA LYS A 70 28.57 -12.96 9.41
C LYS A 70 30.01 -13.38 9.09
N LEU A 71 30.24 -14.67 8.82
CA LEU A 71 31.55 -15.19 8.40
C LEU A 71 31.88 -14.85 6.93
N PHE A 72 30.88 -14.83 6.06
CA PHE A 72 31.04 -14.62 4.62
C PHE A 72 30.24 -13.39 4.11
N PRO A 73 30.63 -12.15 4.48
CA PRO A 73 29.91 -10.94 4.11
C PRO A 73 29.97 -10.59 2.61
N SER A 74 30.77 -11.30 1.82
CA SER A 74 30.84 -11.21 0.35
C SER A 74 29.87 -12.16 -0.38
N ILE A 75 29.35 -13.19 0.29
CA ILE A 75 28.65 -14.31 -0.34
C ILE A 75 27.13 -14.14 -0.26
N GLN A 76 26.44 -14.22 -1.40
CA GLN A 76 24.98 -14.30 -1.51
C GLN A 76 24.50 -15.73 -1.24
N ILE A 77 23.61 -15.89 -0.26
CA ILE A 77 23.00 -17.19 0.11
C ILE A 77 21.51 -17.11 -0.20
N SER A 78 21.00 -18.09 -0.94
CA SER A 78 19.58 -18.20 -1.28
C SER A 78 18.98 -19.52 -0.83
N ILE A 79 17.89 -19.46 -0.05
CA ILE A 79 17.23 -20.65 0.49
C ILE A 79 16.16 -21.12 -0.49
N SER A 80 16.21 -22.39 -0.90
CA SER A 80 15.23 -22.98 -1.81
C SER A 80 13.95 -23.38 -1.09
N LEU A 81 12.84 -22.74 -1.45
CA LEU A 81 11.51 -22.97 -0.91
C LEU A 81 10.48 -23.18 -2.04
N PRO A 82 9.42 -23.98 -1.83
CA PRO A 82 8.25 -23.92 -2.72
C PRO A 82 7.46 -22.62 -2.50
N MET A 83 6.59 -22.23 -3.43
CA MET A 83 5.75 -21.04 -3.27
C MET A 83 4.66 -21.21 -2.19
N CYS A 84 4.18 -22.44 -1.99
CA CYS A 84 3.30 -22.86 -0.90
C CYS A 84 3.51 -24.35 -0.67
N GLN A 85 2.87 -24.93 0.35
CA GLN A 85 2.74 -26.39 0.44
C GLN A 85 1.89 -26.90 -0.73
N ASP A 86 2.22 -28.08 -1.27
CA ASP A 86 1.34 -28.77 -2.22
C ASP A 86 0.07 -29.24 -1.49
N TYR A 87 -1.11 -29.09 -2.11
CA TYR A 87 -2.39 -29.38 -1.50
C TYR A 87 -2.62 -30.90 -1.36
N ASN A 88 -2.61 -31.39 -0.11
CA ASN A 88 -2.92 -32.79 0.22
C ASN A 88 -4.33 -32.91 0.80
N GLU A 89 -5.17 -33.76 0.19
CA GLU A 89 -6.56 -33.96 0.61
C GLU A 89 -6.73 -34.53 2.02
N SER A 90 -5.68 -35.10 2.62
CA SER A 90 -5.68 -35.60 3.99
C SER A 90 -5.66 -34.50 5.06
N ASN A 91 -5.21 -33.29 4.73
CA ASN A 91 -4.87 -32.24 5.71
C ASN A 91 -5.76 -30.98 5.57
N LYS A 92 -7.00 -31.13 5.09
CA LYS A 92 -7.88 -30.00 4.71
C LYS A 92 -8.18 -29.00 5.83
N GLU A 93 -8.14 -29.43 7.10
CA GLU A 93 -8.47 -28.58 8.25
C GLU A 93 -7.37 -27.58 8.66
N PHE A 94 -6.13 -27.75 8.17
CA PHE A 94 -4.96 -26.94 8.57
C PHE A 94 -4.10 -26.46 7.39
N PHE A 95 -4.69 -26.32 6.18
CA PHE A 95 -3.95 -25.90 4.99
C PHE A 95 -3.68 -24.38 4.96
N ASP A 96 -2.59 -23.97 5.58
CA ASP A 96 -2.11 -22.58 5.62
C ASP A 96 -1.32 -22.20 4.35
N LEU A 97 -1.95 -21.38 3.50
CA LEU A 97 -1.42 -20.83 2.25
C LEU A 97 -0.07 -20.11 2.40
N TYR A 98 0.18 -19.49 3.55
CA TYR A 98 1.36 -18.64 3.78
C TYR A 98 2.43 -19.32 4.65
N SER A 99 2.22 -20.57 5.10
CA SER A 99 3.15 -21.32 5.96
C SER A 99 4.60 -21.34 5.46
N THR A 100 4.82 -21.46 4.15
CA THR A 100 6.16 -21.43 3.56
C THR A 100 6.75 -20.00 3.50
N TRP A 101 5.92 -18.97 3.37
CA TRP A 101 6.37 -17.59 3.53
C TRP A 101 6.66 -17.26 5.01
N ASP A 102 5.90 -17.78 5.96
CA ASP A 102 6.20 -17.64 7.40
C ASP A 102 7.54 -18.31 7.77
N THR A 103 7.85 -19.45 7.15
CA THR A 103 9.16 -20.12 7.24
C THR A 103 10.28 -19.16 6.80
N TRP A 104 10.15 -18.55 5.62
CA TRP A 104 11.06 -17.49 5.16
C TRP A 104 11.09 -16.28 6.10
N ASN A 105 9.93 -15.89 6.65
CA ASN A 105 9.77 -14.71 7.50
C ASN A 105 10.50 -14.84 8.85
N VAL A 106 10.46 -16.02 9.47
CA VAL A 106 11.24 -16.32 10.68
C VAL A 106 12.74 -16.27 10.36
N ILE A 107 13.18 -16.90 9.27
CA ILE A 107 14.61 -16.97 8.93
C ILE A 107 15.17 -15.58 8.61
N ARG A 108 14.52 -14.81 7.74
CA ARG A 108 14.99 -13.46 7.36
C ARG A 108 14.99 -12.48 8.54
N THR A 109 14.06 -12.65 9.50
CA THR A 109 13.98 -11.82 10.71
C THR A 109 15.11 -12.15 11.69
N LEU A 110 15.37 -13.43 11.96
CA LEU A 110 16.48 -13.86 12.82
C LEU A 110 17.86 -13.57 12.19
N CYS A 111 17.96 -13.56 10.87
CA CYS A 111 19.13 -13.07 10.12
C CYS A 111 19.18 -11.54 9.98
N ASN A 112 18.36 -10.79 10.74
CA ASN A 112 18.27 -9.32 10.75
C ASN A 112 18.21 -8.68 9.35
N TYR A 113 17.37 -9.23 8.47
CA TYR A 113 17.11 -8.74 7.11
C TYR A 113 18.40 -8.54 6.27
N ASN A 114 19.40 -9.40 6.42
CA ASN A 114 20.71 -9.30 5.75
C ASN A 114 20.63 -9.04 4.22
N GLU A 115 21.58 -8.31 3.63
CA GLU A 115 21.64 -7.97 2.19
C GLU A 115 22.01 -9.12 1.26
N ASN A 116 22.70 -10.12 1.78
CA ASN A 116 23.11 -11.28 1.02
C ASN A 116 22.09 -12.43 1.08
N LEU A 117 21.14 -12.40 2.03
CA LEU A 117 20.12 -13.43 2.21
C LEU A 117 18.96 -13.26 1.23
N HIS A 118 18.71 -14.28 0.42
CA HIS A 118 17.71 -14.32 -0.63
C HIS A 118 16.82 -15.59 -0.54
N VAL A 119 15.76 -15.63 -1.33
CA VAL A 119 14.92 -16.82 -1.53
C VAL A 119 15.02 -17.34 -2.97
N SER A 120 14.94 -18.65 -3.13
CA SER A 120 14.77 -19.33 -4.42
C SER A 120 13.43 -20.02 -4.43
N LEU A 121 12.62 -19.82 -5.49
CA LEU A 121 11.25 -20.32 -5.52
C LEU A 121 11.08 -21.42 -6.57
N GLY A 122 10.55 -22.56 -6.14
CA GLY A 122 10.13 -23.64 -7.04
C GLY A 122 8.79 -23.33 -7.73
N ALA A 123 8.71 -23.53 -9.04
CA ALA A 123 7.45 -23.48 -9.79
C ALA A 123 6.45 -24.51 -9.22
N PRO A 124 5.22 -24.13 -8.85
CA PRO A 124 4.28 -25.00 -8.12
C PRO A 124 3.80 -26.20 -8.95
N MET A 125 3.30 -27.26 -8.29
CA MET A 125 2.65 -28.40 -8.99
C MET A 125 1.23 -28.04 -9.44
N THR A 126 0.47 -27.38 -8.57
CA THR A 126 -0.91 -26.95 -8.78
C THR A 126 -1.00 -25.45 -9.02
N ASN A 127 -2.19 -24.97 -9.42
CA ASN A 127 -2.46 -23.53 -9.42
C ASN A 127 -2.39 -22.96 -7.99
N ILE A 128 -1.93 -21.72 -7.83
CA ILE A 128 -1.81 -21.03 -6.53
C ILE A 128 -2.61 -19.72 -6.55
N PRO A 129 -3.15 -19.23 -5.41
CA PRO A 129 -3.83 -17.94 -5.36
C PRO A 129 -2.88 -16.78 -5.68
N SER A 130 -3.36 -15.74 -6.38
CA SER A 130 -2.52 -14.57 -6.71
C SER A 130 -1.90 -13.95 -5.45
N ALA A 131 -2.65 -13.87 -4.34
CA ALA A 131 -2.19 -13.31 -3.08
C ALA A 131 -0.97 -14.04 -2.46
N VAL A 132 -0.71 -15.30 -2.84
CA VAL A 132 0.52 -16.02 -2.44
C VAL A 132 1.69 -15.62 -3.34
N LEU A 133 1.48 -15.53 -4.65
CA LEU A 133 2.50 -15.02 -5.58
C LEU A 133 2.87 -13.57 -5.26
N ASP A 134 1.87 -12.72 -5.02
CA ASP A 134 2.04 -11.29 -4.78
C ASP A 134 2.83 -11.03 -3.48
N ARG A 135 2.63 -11.84 -2.44
CA ARG A 135 3.47 -11.86 -1.24
C ARG A 135 4.94 -12.14 -1.58
N TRP A 136 5.21 -13.18 -2.37
CA TRP A 136 6.57 -13.52 -2.80
C TRP A 136 7.21 -12.46 -3.71
N LEU A 137 6.41 -11.73 -4.52
CA LEU A 137 6.92 -10.65 -5.36
C LEU A 137 7.44 -9.45 -4.56
N HIS A 138 7.16 -9.35 -3.26
CA HIS A 138 7.76 -8.35 -2.36
C HIS A 138 9.09 -8.81 -1.72
N GLU A 139 9.50 -10.05 -1.91
CA GLU A 139 10.70 -10.65 -1.30
C GLU A 139 11.92 -10.62 -2.26
N PRO A 140 13.16 -10.80 -1.75
CA PRO A 140 14.39 -10.84 -2.55
C PRO A 140 14.59 -12.22 -3.24
N ILE A 141 13.80 -12.47 -4.28
CA ILE A 141 13.92 -13.69 -5.11
C ILE A 141 15.22 -13.62 -5.94
N SER A 142 16.12 -14.59 -5.80
CA SER A 142 17.32 -14.70 -6.65
C SER A 142 17.19 -15.70 -7.80
N PHE A 143 16.49 -16.82 -7.56
CA PHE A 143 16.35 -17.93 -8.50
C PHE A 143 14.89 -18.39 -8.61
N TYR A 144 14.45 -18.73 -9.83
CA TYR A 144 13.15 -19.37 -10.08
C TYR A 144 13.39 -20.74 -10.72
N LEU A 145 13.01 -21.80 -10.02
CA LEU A 145 13.36 -23.18 -10.36
C LEU A 145 12.21 -23.85 -11.13
N ILE A 146 12.46 -24.26 -12.37
CA ILE A 146 11.49 -24.95 -13.22
C ILE A 146 12.02 -26.35 -13.52
N SER A 147 11.40 -27.36 -12.91
CA SER A 147 11.70 -28.76 -13.24
C SER A 147 11.15 -29.10 -14.63
N VAL A 148 11.85 -29.93 -15.40
CA VAL A 148 11.33 -30.48 -16.67
C VAL A 148 10.01 -31.23 -16.49
N THR A 149 9.73 -31.77 -15.30
CA THR A 149 8.46 -32.42 -14.95
C THR A 149 7.25 -31.47 -14.90
N LYS A 150 7.46 -30.14 -14.99
CA LYS A 150 6.38 -29.13 -15.04
C LYS A 150 5.88 -28.86 -16.46
N PHE A 151 6.54 -29.41 -17.47
CA PHE A 151 6.19 -29.25 -18.88
C PHE A 151 5.25 -30.39 -19.32
N ILE A 152 4.31 -30.05 -20.19
CA ILE A 152 3.40 -30.96 -20.87
C ILE A 152 3.63 -30.87 -22.39
N SER A 153 3.41 -31.97 -23.11
CA SER A 153 3.45 -31.96 -24.57
C SER A 153 2.22 -31.27 -25.14
N ASN A 154 2.41 -30.33 -26.08
CA ASN A 154 1.29 -29.78 -26.85
C ASN A 154 0.89 -30.71 -28.01
N ALA A 155 -0.13 -30.33 -28.79
CA ALA A 155 -0.64 -31.10 -29.93
C ALA A 155 0.35 -31.29 -31.11
N LYS A 156 1.58 -30.75 -31.00
CA LYS A 156 2.71 -30.97 -31.92
C LYS A 156 3.92 -31.58 -31.20
N SER A 157 3.71 -32.19 -30.03
CA SER A 157 4.71 -32.80 -29.15
C SER A 157 5.82 -31.87 -28.62
N TYR A 158 5.68 -30.55 -28.76
CA TYR A 158 6.65 -29.63 -28.15
C TYR A 158 6.36 -29.43 -26.65
N PRO A 159 7.38 -29.34 -25.79
CA PRO A 159 7.21 -29.10 -24.37
C PRO A 159 6.73 -27.66 -24.12
N VAL A 160 5.61 -27.52 -23.39
CA VAL A 160 5.05 -26.24 -22.97
C VAL A 160 4.73 -26.25 -21.48
N LEU A 161 4.74 -25.10 -20.82
CA LEU A 161 4.22 -24.98 -19.45
C LEU A 161 2.70 -24.88 -19.46
N ASN A 162 2.07 -25.39 -18.40
CA ASN A 162 0.64 -25.18 -18.15
C ASN A 162 0.31 -23.67 -18.00
N LYS A 163 -0.97 -23.30 -18.09
CA LYS A 163 -1.35 -21.88 -18.18
C LYS A 163 -1.03 -21.08 -16.92
N PHE A 164 -1.16 -21.63 -15.72
CA PHE A 164 -0.83 -20.88 -14.50
C PHE A 164 0.68 -20.66 -14.36
N ASN A 165 1.53 -21.63 -14.69
CA ASN A 165 2.99 -21.45 -14.68
C ASN A 165 3.46 -20.43 -15.73
N GLN A 166 2.75 -20.26 -16.87
CA GLN A 166 2.99 -19.13 -17.78
C GLN A 166 2.66 -17.78 -17.12
N LEU A 167 1.50 -17.68 -16.45
CA LEU A 167 1.03 -16.44 -15.81
C LEU A 167 1.93 -16.03 -14.63
N ILE A 168 2.32 -16.99 -13.77
CA ILE A 168 3.28 -16.79 -12.67
C ILE A 168 4.60 -16.23 -13.21
N LEU A 169 5.14 -16.85 -14.27
CA LEU A 169 6.38 -16.42 -14.90
C LEU A 169 6.25 -15.00 -15.48
N TRP A 170 5.17 -14.69 -16.20
CA TRP A 170 4.98 -13.36 -16.78
C TRP A 170 4.80 -12.26 -15.73
N LYS A 171 3.99 -12.49 -14.67
CA LYS A 171 3.83 -11.53 -13.57
C LYS A 171 5.17 -11.28 -12.85
N MET A 172 5.95 -12.34 -12.61
CA MET A 172 7.29 -12.24 -12.02
C MET A 172 8.27 -11.45 -12.91
N LEU A 173 8.31 -11.73 -14.22
CA LEU A 173 9.18 -11.02 -15.18
C LEU A 173 8.85 -9.53 -15.31
N GLN A 174 7.59 -9.13 -15.10
CA GLN A 174 7.17 -7.73 -15.14
C GLN A 174 7.43 -7.02 -13.80
N PHE A 175 6.96 -7.59 -12.69
CA PHE A 175 7.12 -6.98 -11.36
C PHE A 175 8.60 -6.84 -10.98
N LYS A 176 9.40 -7.90 -11.17
CA LYS A 176 10.86 -7.88 -10.95
C LYS A 176 11.66 -7.43 -12.19
N SER A 177 11.07 -6.65 -13.10
CA SER A 177 11.71 -6.31 -14.40
C SER A 177 13.03 -5.52 -14.33
N LEU A 178 13.33 -4.89 -13.19
CA LEU A 178 14.63 -4.26 -12.90
C LEU A 178 15.61 -5.18 -12.14
N GLU A 179 15.12 -6.23 -11.49
CA GLU A 179 15.88 -7.14 -10.63
C GLU A 179 15.52 -8.60 -10.91
N LEU A 180 15.57 -8.98 -12.19
CA LEU A 180 15.06 -10.27 -12.67
C LEU A 180 15.74 -11.47 -11.97
N PRO A 181 14.97 -12.42 -11.41
CA PRO A 181 15.53 -13.65 -10.88
C PRO A 181 16.06 -14.54 -12.01
N VAL A 182 17.14 -15.27 -11.74
CA VAL A 182 17.71 -16.20 -12.72
C VAL A 182 16.86 -17.47 -12.79
N ILE A 183 16.31 -17.76 -13.97
CA ILE A 183 15.49 -18.95 -14.21
C ILE A 183 16.41 -20.16 -14.37
N ILE A 184 16.24 -21.18 -13.52
CA ILE A 184 17.02 -22.42 -13.54
C ILE A 184 16.11 -23.56 -14.01
N LEU A 185 16.43 -24.14 -15.17
CA LEU A 185 15.85 -25.40 -15.62
C LEU A 185 16.61 -26.57 -15.01
N HIS A 186 15.91 -27.53 -14.39
CA HIS A 186 16.55 -28.66 -13.71
C HIS A 186 15.87 -30.00 -13.96
N GLY A 187 16.64 -31.08 -13.76
CA GLY A 187 16.18 -32.47 -13.97
C GLY A 187 16.21 -32.95 -15.42
N VAL A 188 16.78 -32.18 -16.36
CA VAL A 188 16.88 -32.51 -17.79
C VAL A 188 17.47 -33.91 -18.01
N ASP A 189 18.52 -34.23 -17.28
CA ASP A 189 19.29 -35.48 -17.40
C ASP A 189 18.48 -36.72 -17.00
N ARG A 190 17.42 -36.55 -16.20
CA ARG A 190 16.53 -37.65 -15.77
C ARG A 190 15.63 -38.17 -16.88
N ILE A 191 15.34 -37.36 -17.90
CA ILE A 191 14.50 -37.77 -19.02
C ILE A 191 15.31 -38.64 -20.01
N GLY A 192 16.58 -38.31 -20.21
CA GLY A 192 17.47 -38.96 -21.19
C GLY A 192 17.93 -40.39 -20.86
N GLN A 193 17.31 -41.07 -19.89
CA GLN A 193 17.59 -42.48 -19.58
C GLN A 193 16.40 -43.41 -19.83
N GLU A 194 15.15 -42.91 -19.84
CA GLU A 194 13.94 -43.73 -20.08
C GLU A 194 13.25 -43.40 -21.41
N ASN A 195 13.53 -42.24 -22.00
CA ASN A 195 13.21 -41.97 -23.39
C ASN A 195 14.44 -41.36 -24.06
N GLU A 196 14.76 -41.83 -25.27
CA GLU A 196 15.56 -41.02 -26.18
C GLU A 196 14.84 -39.68 -26.35
N LEU A 197 15.58 -38.56 -26.20
CA LEU A 197 15.08 -37.25 -26.62
C LEU A 197 15.05 -37.26 -28.16
N VAL A 198 13.99 -37.87 -28.72
CA VAL A 198 13.92 -38.19 -30.14
C VAL A 198 14.20 -36.94 -30.95
N GLU A 199 15.25 -36.99 -31.78
CA GLU A 199 15.68 -35.87 -32.61
C GLU A 199 14.75 -35.66 -33.81
N TYR A 200 13.46 -35.43 -33.53
CA TYR A 200 12.48 -35.10 -34.54
C TYR A 200 12.77 -33.71 -35.13
N ASP A 201 13.16 -33.77 -36.40
CA ASP A 201 13.45 -32.67 -37.32
C ASP A 201 14.77 -31.90 -37.07
N SER A 202 15.70 -32.07 -38.00
CA SER A 202 16.96 -31.34 -38.11
C SER A 202 16.78 -29.84 -38.41
N ASN A 203 15.58 -29.39 -38.80
CA ASN A 203 15.33 -28.01 -39.22
C ASN A 203 14.57 -27.11 -38.21
N LYS A 204 14.13 -27.61 -37.03
CA LYS A 204 13.47 -26.75 -36.01
C LYS A 204 13.44 -27.34 -34.58
N LYS A 205 14.62 -27.57 -33.98
CA LYS A 205 14.74 -28.04 -32.59
C LYS A 205 14.21 -27.02 -31.56
N SER A 206 13.01 -27.23 -31.04
CA SER A 206 12.47 -26.49 -29.88
C SER A 206 12.69 -27.28 -28.59
N THR A 207 13.60 -26.80 -27.75
CA THR A 207 13.93 -27.35 -26.44
C THR A 207 13.09 -26.71 -25.32
N TYR A 208 13.16 -27.27 -24.11
CA TYR A 208 12.66 -26.63 -22.89
C TYR A 208 13.15 -25.18 -22.74
N LEU A 209 14.44 -24.93 -23.05
CA LEU A 209 15.06 -23.61 -22.98
C LEU A 209 14.49 -22.65 -24.03
N SER A 210 14.32 -23.08 -25.29
CA SER A 210 13.76 -22.19 -26.33
C SER A 210 12.29 -21.86 -26.08
N TYR A 211 11.53 -22.75 -25.44
CA TYR A 211 10.17 -22.42 -24.99
C TYR A 211 10.17 -21.38 -23.86
N ILE A 212 11.07 -21.46 -22.88
CA ILE A 212 11.22 -20.41 -21.85
C ILE A 212 11.66 -19.08 -22.48
N GLN A 213 12.61 -19.10 -23.42
CA GLN A 213 13.01 -17.90 -24.18
C GLN A 213 11.82 -17.31 -24.97
N HIS A 214 10.97 -18.15 -25.56
CA HIS A 214 9.74 -17.72 -26.21
C HIS A 214 8.78 -17.06 -25.20
N LEU A 215 8.50 -17.69 -24.05
CA LEU A 215 7.67 -17.10 -22.99
C LEU A 215 8.20 -15.75 -22.50
N VAL A 216 9.52 -15.61 -22.33
CA VAL A 216 10.16 -14.34 -21.97
C VAL A 216 9.92 -13.29 -23.07
N SER A 217 10.09 -13.66 -24.34
CA SER A 217 9.90 -12.73 -25.47
C SER A 217 8.46 -12.22 -25.63
N ILE A 218 7.45 -13.02 -25.28
CA ILE A 218 6.03 -12.63 -25.35
C ILE A 218 5.48 -12.09 -24.02
N SER A 219 6.27 -12.08 -22.93
CA SER A 219 5.85 -11.63 -21.60
C SER A 219 5.33 -10.18 -21.59
N LYS A 220 5.81 -9.31 -22.48
CA LYS A 220 5.36 -7.92 -22.64
C LYS A 220 3.99 -7.74 -23.33
N LYS A 221 3.32 -8.82 -23.78
CA LYS A 221 2.05 -8.73 -24.55
C LYS A 221 0.78 -8.65 -23.69
N SER A 222 0.89 -8.65 -22.37
CA SER A 222 -0.24 -8.61 -21.44
C SER A 222 0.22 -8.04 -20.11
N SER A 223 -0.29 -6.91 -19.66
CA SER A 223 0.08 -6.32 -18.37
C SER A 223 -0.47 -7.15 -17.21
N PHE A 224 0.36 -7.42 -16.21
CA PHE A 224 0.01 -8.08 -14.94
C PHE A 224 0.35 -7.22 -13.71
N VAL A 225 0.72 -5.96 -13.93
CA VAL A 225 1.03 -4.93 -12.91
C VAL A 225 0.19 -3.67 -13.16
N PRO A 226 -0.07 -2.82 -12.15
CA PRO A 226 -0.78 -1.56 -12.34
C PRO A 226 -0.06 -0.62 -13.32
N TYR A 227 -0.81 0.27 -13.98
CA TYR A 227 -0.29 1.18 -15.01
C TYR A 227 0.86 2.08 -14.51
N ILE A 228 0.72 2.64 -13.31
CA ILE A 228 1.78 3.44 -12.67
C ILE A 228 3.08 2.62 -12.47
N SER A 229 2.96 1.35 -12.08
CA SER A 229 4.11 0.44 -11.96
C SER A 229 4.74 0.14 -13.31
N GLU A 230 3.94 -0.10 -14.36
CA GLU A 230 4.45 -0.35 -15.72
C GLU A 230 5.22 0.86 -16.28
N PHE A 231 4.66 2.06 -16.14
CA PHE A 231 5.28 3.32 -16.55
C PHE A 231 6.64 3.54 -15.86
N ILE A 232 6.66 3.47 -14.53
CA ILE A 232 7.85 3.68 -13.70
C ILE A 232 8.94 2.65 -13.99
N LEU A 233 8.56 1.37 -14.14
CA LEU A 233 9.50 0.30 -14.44
C LEU A 233 10.08 0.42 -15.87
N SER A 234 9.39 1.04 -16.82
CA SER A 234 9.99 1.40 -18.12
C SER A 234 10.95 2.58 -17.98
N GLU A 235 10.48 3.72 -17.43
CA GLU A 235 11.28 4.95 -17.30
C GLU A 235 12.62 4.71 -16.57
N LEU A 236 12.63 3.94 -15.48
CA LEU A 236 13.86 3.58 -14.75
C LEU A 236 14.77 2.63 -15.54
N LYS A 237 14.20 1.75 -16.37
CA LYS A 237 14.94 0.80 -17.21
C LYS A 237 15.58 1.49 -18.41
N ASP A 238 14.82 2.37 -19.06
CA ASP A 238 15.24 3.16 -20.22
C ASP A 238 16.27 4.23 -19.80
N SER A 239 16.19 4.71 -18.54
CA SER A 239 17.24 5.53 -17.89
C SER A 239 18.50 4.75 -17.48
N GLY A 240 18.55 3.43 -17.67
CA GLY A 240 19.74 2.61 -17.38
C GLY A 240 20.10 2.48 -15.90
N VAL A 241 19.12 2.63 -14.99
CA VAL A 241 19.35 2.65 -13.53
C VAL A 241 20.00 1.35 -13.03
N SER A 242 21.05 1.46 -12.22
CA SER A 242 21.82 0.31 -11.74
C SER A 242 21.13 -0.44 -10.60
N LYS A 243 21.36 -1.77 -10.50
CA LYS A 243 20.89 -2.58 -9.36
C LYS A 243 21.42 -2.06 -8.00
N GLN A 244 22.60 -1.42 -7.99
CA GLN A 244 23.13 -0.78 -6.79
C GLN A 244 22.26 0.40 -6.34
N PHE A 245 21.81 1.25 -7.27
CA PHE A 245 20.88 2.34 -6.97
C PHE A 245 19.54 1.81 -6.42
N ILE A 246 18.97 0.78 -7.06
CA ILE A 246 17.66 0.19 -6.68
C ILE A 246 17.68 -0.45 -5.27
N ASN A 247 18.86 -0.82 -4.78
CA ASN A 247 19.06 -1.34 -3.41
C ASN A 247 19.73 -0.31 -2.48
N SER A 248 19.81 0.95 -2.90
CA SER A 248 20.33 2.05 -2.09
C SER A 248 19.20 2.84 -1.42
N PRO A 249 19.47 3.55 -0.31
CA PRO A 249 18.48 4.42 0.32
C PRO A 249 17.93 5.54 -0.57
N ALA A 250 18.58 5.87 -1.71
CA ALA A 250 18.11 6.90 -2.65
C ALA A 250 16.77 6.58 -3.33
N VAL A 251 16.32 5.31 -3.28
CA VAL A 251 14.96 4.90 -3.71
C VAL A 251 13.88 5.44 -2.77
N LEU A 252 14.20 5.78 -1.52
CA LEU A 252 13.31 6.46 -0.59
C LEU A 252 13.55 7.96 -0.66
N GLN A 253 12.89 8.62 -1.61
CA GLN A 253 13.00 10.06 -1.78
C GLN A 253 12.31 10.80 -0.63
N CYS A 254 12.83 11.97 -0.27
CA CYS A 254 12.04 12.93 0.50
C CYS A 254 10.87 13.42 -0.38
N PRO A 255 9.70 13.72 0.22
CA PRO A 255 8.66 14.50 -0.45
C PRO A 255 9.22 15.85 -0.93
N LEU A 256 8.68 16.39 -2.01
CA LEU A 256 9.04 17.71 -2.50
C LEU A 256 8.48 18.80 -1.56
N GLU A 257 9.14 19.96 -1.56
CA GLU A 257 8.62 21.17 -0.91
C GLU A 257 8.60 22.36 -1.88
N PRO A 258 7.68 22.41 -2.88
CA PRO A 258 7.68 23.49 -3.88
C PRO A 258 7.44 24.89 -3.30
N LEU A 259 6.94 24.97 -2.07
CA LEU A 259 6.78 26.22 -1.34
C LEU A 259 8.11 26.75 -0.78
N THR A 260 9.05 25.89 -0.38
CA THR A 260 10.34 26.31 0.20
C THR A 260 11.48 26.29 -0.83
N GLU A 261 11.45 25.36 -1.78
CA GLU A 261 12.49 25.17 -2.79
C GLU A 261 11.99 25.45 -4.22
N ASN A 262 12.87 26.02 -5.06
CA ASN A 262 12.58 26.21 -6.48
C ASN A 262 12.85 24.90 -7.24
N LEU A 263 11.79 24.24 -7.73
CA LEU A 263 11.91 23.01 -8.50
C LEU A 263 12.76 23.21 -9.77
N GLN A 264 13.47 22.15 -10.16
CA GLN A 264 14.31 22.13 -11.35
C GLN A 264 13.49 21.84 -12.62
N ASP A 265 13.99 22.25 -13.79
CA ASP A 265 13.28 22.06 -15.07
C ASP A 265 12.97 20.58 -15.36
N TYR A 266 13.87 19.67 -15.00
CA TYR A 266 13.65 18.22 -15.10
C TYR A 266 12.44 17.74 -14.29
N THR A 267 12.18 18.32 -13.11
CA THR A 267 11.02 17.98 -12.26
C THR A 267 9.71 18.35 -12.95
N TYR A 268 9.61 19.58 -13.48
CA TYR A 268 8.44 19.99 -14.28
C TYR A 268 8.28 19.11 -15.54
N ASN A 269 9.39 18.76 -16.19
CA ASN A 269 9.38 17.88 -17.36
C ASN A 269 8.89 16.45 -17.06
N LEU A 270 9.14 15.93 -15.85
CA LEU A 270 8.59 14.66 -15.39
C LEU A 270 7.09 14.76 -15.11
N PHE A 271 6.64 15.82 -14.44
CA PHE A 271 5.21 16.08 -14.21
C PHE A 271 4.43 16.21 -15.53
N GLU A 272 5.01 16.88 -16.53
CA GLU A 272 4.39 17.11 -17.85
C GLU A 272 4.24 15.83 -18.70
N LYS A 273 4.84 14.70 -18.31
CA LYS A 273 4.56 13.38 -18.93
C LYS A 273 3.17 12.82 -18.58
N ASP A 274 2.55 13.27 -17.49
CA ASP A 274 1.27 12.73 -17.00
C ASP A 274 0.07 13.25 -17.80
N SER A 275 -0.09 12.71 -19.01
CA SER A 275 -1.21 13.05 -19.90
C SER A 275 -2.59 12.85 -19.26
N PHE A 276 -2.75 11.88 -18.35
CA PHE A 276 -4.03 11.59 -17.72
C PHE A 276 -4.42 12.65 -16.68
N LYS A 277 -3.46 13.13 -15.87
CA LYS A 277 -3.67 14.29 -14.97
C LYS A 277 -4.19 15.49 -15.74
N TYR A 278 -3.52 15.88 -16.82
CA TYR A 278 -3.92 17.06 -17.61
C TYR A 278 -5.23 16.83 -18.39
N GLU A 279 -5.54 15.61 -18.83
CA GLU A 279 -6.84 15.25 -19.41
C GLU A 279 -7.98 15.46 -18.40
N GLN A 280 -7.82 15.02 -17.14
CA GLN A 280 -8.81 15.19 -16.07
C GLN A 280 -9.00 16.67 -15.68
N TYR A 281 -7.91 17.45 -15.55
CA TYR A 281 -8.03 18.90 -15.31
C TYR A 281 -8.75 19.63 -16.46
N GLY A 282 -8.44 19.31 -17.72
CA GLY A 282 -9.16 19.88 -18.87
C GLY A 282 -10.66 19.58 -18.86
N ARG A 283 -11.05 18.35 -18.53
CA ARG A 283 -12.46 17.95 -18.37
C ARG A 283 -13.13 18.73 -17.21
N ALA A 284 -12.43 18.93 -16.09
CA ALA A 284 -12.93 19.72 -14.96
C ALA A 284 -13.16 21.19 -15.35
N PHE A 285 -12.24 21.80 -16.11
CA PHE A 285 -12.42 23.16 -16.63
C PHE A 285 -13.65 23.27 -17.53
N ILE A 286 -13.88 22.31 -18.44
CA ILE A 286 -15.06 22.28 -19.31
C ILE A 286 -16.36 22.25 -18.49
N LYS A 287 -16.50 21.33 -17.52
CA LYS A 287 -17.70 21.27 -16.65
C LYS A 287 -17.87 22.55 -15.84
N ALA A 288 -16.80 23.06 -15.23
CA ALA A 288 -16.86 24.22 -14.36
C ALA A 288 -17.19 25.52 -15.13
N LEU A 289 -16.64 25.72 -16.34
CA LEU A 289 -17.00 26.82 -17.22
C LEU A 289 -18.48 26.76 -17.66
N ILE A 290 -19.00 25.57 -17.97
CA ILE A 290 -20.43 25.37 -18.29
C ILE A 290 -21.34 25.70 -17.11
N GLN A 291 -20.94 25.37 -15.87
CA GLN A 291 -21.70 25.79 -14.68
C GLN A 291 -21.62 27.29 -14.48
N LEU A 292 -20.41 27.85 -14.46
CA LEU A 292 -20.17 29.26 -14.18
C LEU A 292 -20.92 30.17 -15.16
N ASN A 293 -20.96 29.83 -16.45
CA ASN A 293 -21.70 30.55 -17.50
C ASN A 293 -23.23 30.59 -17.30
N LYS A 294 -23.79 29.73 -16.43
CA LYS A 294 -25.21 29.79 -16.03
C LYS A 294 -25.47 30.70 -14.82
N SER A 295 -24.41 31.08 -14.10
CA SER A 295 -24.45 31.86 -12.86
C SER A 295 -23.80 33.24 -12.95
N TRP A 296 -23.09 33.56 -14.04
CA TRP A 296 -22.48 34.87 -14.24
C TRP A 296 -23.52 35.97 -14.45
N ASN A 297 -23.26 37.13 -13.86
CA ASN A 297 -23.94 38.37 -14.19
C ASN A 297 -23.17 39.07 -15.33
N LEU A 298 -23.87 39.60 -16.33
CA LEU A 298 -23.27 40.02 -17.62
C LEU A 298 -22.46 41.33 -17.57
N GLU A 299 -22.38 41.99 -16.42
CA GLU A 299 -21.83 43.34 -16.28
C GLU A 299 -20.32 43.38 -15.99
N GLU A 300 -19.73 42.32 -15.45
CA GLU A 300 -18.29 42.21 -15.17
C GLU A 300 -17.68 40.95 -15.78
N LYS A 301 -16.39 41.02 -16.17
CA LYS A 301 -15.64 39.86 -16.65
C LYS A 301 -15.29 38.93 -15.48
N PRO A 302 -15.61 37.62 -15.54
CA PRO A 302 -15.21 36.69 -14.51
C PRO A 302 -13.70 36.56 -14.40
N HIS A 303 -13.20 36.53 -13.17
CA HIS A 303 -11.78 36.48 -12.84
C HIS A 303 -11.35 35.04 -12.49
N ILE A 304 -10.42 34.51 -13.29
CA ILE A 304 -9.85 33.16 -13.18
C ILE A 304 -8.41 33.28 -12.65
N LEU A 305 -8.10 32.56 -11.58
CA LEU A 305 -6.81 32.61 -10.89
C LEU A 305 -6.12 31.24 -10.87
N PHE A 306 -4.95 31.15 -11.50
CA PHE A 306 -4.05 29.99 -11.40
C PHE A 306 -3.03 30.21 -10.28
N LEU A 307 -2.91 29.25 -9.37
CA LEU A 307 -1.88 29.19 -8.34
C LEU A 307 -0.88 28.06 -8.64
N GLY A 308 0.41 28.40 -8.71
CA GLY A 308 1.48 27.43 -9.01
C GLY A 308 1.38 26.76 -10.39
N PRO A 309 1.15 27.50 -11.50
CA PRO A 309 1.04 26.93 -12.84
C PRO A 309 2.34 26.27 -13.37
N GLY A 310 3.48 26.44 -12.70
CA GLY A 310 4.77 25.91 -13.14
C GLY A 310 5.17 26.48 -14.50
N ARG A 311 5.43 25.62 -15.50
CA ARG A 311 5.72 26.04 -16.88
C ARG A 311 4.45 26.33 -17.71
N GLY A 312 3.25 26.19 -17.13
CA GLY A 312 1.96 26.55 -17.73
C GLY A 312 1.03 25.44 -18.28
N PRO A 313 1.23 24.12 -18.11
CA PRO A 313 0.42 23.10 -18.80
C PRO A 313 -1.07 23.10 -18.41
N LEU A 314 -1.43 23.59 -17.22
CA LEU A 314 -2.83 23.78 -16.81
C LEU A 314 -3.48 25.00 -17.48
N ILE A 315 -2.69 26.03 -17.80
CA ILE A 315 -3.16 27.21 -18.54
C ILE A 315 -3.42 26.79 -19.99
N ASP A 316 -2.52 26.00 -20.60
CA ASP A 316 -2.76 25.41 -21.93
C ASP A 316 -4.07 24.61 -21.96
N LYS A 317 -4.30 23.72 -20.98
CA LYS A 317 -5.56 22.94 -20.86
C LYS A 317 -6.81 23.78 -20.62
N PHE A 318 -6.67 24.98 -20.05
CA PHE A 318 -7.77 25.92 -19.91
C PHE A 318 -8.07 26.63 -21.24
N PHE A 319 -7.05 26.99 -22.02
CA PHE A 319 -7.25 27.52 -23.37
C PHE A 319 -7.81 26.46 -24.34
N ASP A 320 -7.38 25.19 -24.23
CA ASP A 320 -8.01 24.05 -24.93
C ASP A 320 -9.51 23.95 -24.60
N ALA A 321 -9.87 24.10 -23.31
CA ALA A 321 -11.26 24.04 -22.85
C ALA A 321 -12.09 25.23 -23.37
N LEU A 322 -11.50 26.43 -23.45
CA LEU A 322 -12.13 27.61 -24.05
C LEU A 322 -12.37 27.44 -25.55
N GLU A 323 -11.41 26.89 -26.30
CA GLU A 323 -11.56 26.60 -27.73
C GLU A 323 -12.65 25.55 -27.96
N PHE A 324 -12.65 24.45 -27.19
CA PHE A 324 -13.69 23.43 -27.23
C PHE A 324 -15.09 24.00 -26.94
N LEU A 325 -15.20 24.93 -26.00
CA LEU A 325 -16.44 25.66 -25.67
C LEU A 325 -16.73 26.86 -26.58
N GLN A 326 -15.92 27.10 -27.63
CA GLN A 326 -16.01 28.24 -28.55
C GLN A 326 -16.13 29.61 -27.83
N THR A 327 -15.54 29.70 -26.63
CA THR A 327 -15.69 30.85 -25.74
C THR A 327 -14.44 31.73 -25.82
N PRO A 328 -14.54 33.01 -26.21
CA PRO A 328 -13.38 33.92 -26.25
C PRO A 328 -12.70 34.05 -24.89
N SER A 329 -11.39 33.80 -24.85
CA SER A 329 -10.49 34.10 -23.72
C SER A 329 -10.61 35.55 -23.23
N GLU A 330 -10.92 36.45 -24.15
CA GLU A 330 -11.10 37.88 -23.99
C GLU A 330 -12.32 38.22 -23.10
N ASN A 331 -13.21 37.26 -22.83
CA ASN A 331 -14.33 37.39 -21.89
C ASN A 331 -13.88 37.30 -20.42
N PHE A 332 -12.66 36.83 -20.14
CA PHE A 332 -12.15 36.57 -18.80
C PHE A 332 -11.03 37.54 -18.40
N THR A 333 -10.92 37.81 -17.11
CA THR A 333 -9.68 38.30 -16.49
C THR A 333 -8.90 37.06 -16.05
N ILE A 334 -7.72 36.80 -16.62
CA ILE A 334 -6.93 35.59 -16.29
C ILE A 334 -5.64 36.00 -15.59
N THR A 335 -5.44 35.52 -14.36
CA THR A 335 -4.25 35.78 -13.54
C THR A 335 -3.52 34.48 -13.23
N ALA A 336 -2.20 34.49 -13.27
CA ALA A 336 -1.34 33.36 -12.96
C ALA A 336 -0.26 33.80 -11.95
N ILE A 337 -0.33 33.26 -10.72
CA ILE A 337 0.66 33.50 -9.67
C ILE A 337 1.59 32.31 -9.56
N GLU A 338 2.89 32.56 -9.72
CA GLU A 338 3.93 31.54 -9.64
C GLU A 338 5.14 32.07 -8.86
N ARG A 339 5.53 31.32 -7.83
CA ARG A 339 6.60 31.72 -6.89
C ARG A 339 7.98 31.53 -7.50
N ASN A 340 8.19 30.48 -8.31
CA ASN A 340 9.50 30.13 -8.86
C ASN A 340 9.90 31.10 -9.99
N PRO A 341 10.93 31.96 -9.80
CA PRO A 341 11.33 32.92 -10.83
C PRO A 341 11.89 32.24 -12.09
N ALA A 342 12.39 31.00 -12.00
CA ALA A 342 13.01 30.29 -13.11
C ALA A 342 12.00 29.95 -14.23
N VAL A 343 10.73 29.70 -13.91
CA VAL A 343 9.71 29.34 -14.91
C VAL A 343 9.07 30.55 -15.61
N MET A 344 9.38 31.78 -15.15
CA MET A 344 8.82 33.02 -15.71
C MET A 344 9.08 33.20 -17.21
N ILE A 345 10.22 32.72 -17.71
CA ILE A 345 10.55 32.79 -19.14
C ILE A 345 9.61 31.91 -19.97
N TYR A 346 9.29 30.70 -19.50
CA TYR A 346 8.38 29.78 -20.16
C TYR A 346 6.94 30.31 -20.14
N LEU A 347 6.47 30.81 -18.99
CA LEU A 347 5.14 31.41 -18.87
C LEU A 347 4.98 32.62 -19.80
N LYS A 348 5.95 33.54 -19.83
CA LYS A 348 5.90 34.72 -20.72
C LYS A 348 5.96 34.34 -22.19
N GLN A 349 6.75 33.31 -22.54
CA GLN A 349 6.80 32.78 -23.90
C GLN A 349 5.46 32.15 -24.31
N ARG A 350 4.88 31.25 -23.50
CA ARG A 350 3.57 30.62 -23.78
C ARG A 350 2.45 31.66 -23.84
N ASN A 351 2.49 32.70 -23.00
CA ASN A 351 1.51 33.79 -23.06
C ASN A 351 1.50 34.49 -24.42
N SER A 352 2.68 34.79 -24.96
CA SER A 352 2.84 35.41 -26.28
C SER A 352 2.51 34.47 -27.44
N GLN A 353 2.86 33.19 -27.33
CA GLN A 353 2.75 32.21 -28.43
C GLN A 353 1.41 31.47 -28.49
N LEU A 354 0.74 31.26 -27.35
CA LEU A 354 -0.44 30.41 -27.20
C LEU A 354 -1.63 31.16 -26.57
N TRP A 355 -1.40 31.92 -25.49
CA TRP A 355 -2.47 32.52 -24.69
C TRP A 355 -2.85 33.97 -25.11
N LYS A 356 -2.46 34.39 -26.32
CA LYS A 356 -2.76 35.71 -26.94
C LYS A 356 -2.31 36.94 -26.14
N ASN A 357 -1.40 36.80 -25.17
CA ASN A 357 -1.06 37.79 -24.14
C ASN A 357 -2.23 38.14 -23.19
N ASN A 358 -3.25 37.28 -23.08
CA ASN A 358 -4.45 37.50 -22.25
C ASN A 358 -4.28 37.04 -20.79
N VAL A 359 -3.13 36.46 -20.43
CA VAL A 359 -2.82 36.04 -19.04
C VAL A 359 -1.90 37.06 -18.38
N ASN A 360 -2.32 37.59 -17.22
CA ASN A 360 -1.44 38.38 -16.36
C ASN A 360 -0.59 37.46 -15.47
N ILE A 361 0.73 37.53 -15.60
CA ILE A 361 1.67 36.64 -14.90
C ILE A 361 2.37 37.42 -13.77
N LEU A 362 2.17 36.97 -12.53
CA LEU A 362 2.72 37.55 -11.32
C LEU A 362 3.78 36.62 -10.70
N ASN A 363 4.99 37.13 -10.47
CA ASN A 363 6.03 36.40 -9.74
C ASN A 363 6.04 36.83 -8.27
N MET A 364 5.33 36.08 -7.44
CA MET A 364 5.16 36.30 -5.99
C MET A 364 4.68 35.00 -5.34
N ASP A 365 4.65 34.92 -4.00
CA ASP A 365 3.91 33.85 -3.34
C ASP A 365 2.39 34.11 -3.44
N ALA A 366 1.59 33.05 -3.57
CA ALA A 366 0.12 33.15 -3.56
C ALA A 366 -0.44 33.64 -2.22
N ARG A 367 0.36 33.59 -1.15
CA ARG A 367 -0.02 34.06 0.19
C ARG A 367 0.25 35.55 0.40
N ASP A 368 1.06 36.19 -0.44
CA ASP A 368 1.32 37.64 -0.44
C ASP A 368 0.32 38.42 -1.32
N TYR A 369 -0.58 37.71 -2.03
CA TYR A 369 -1.51 38.29 -3.00
C TYR A 369 -2.49 39.29 -2.37
N ASP A 370 -2.79 39.12 -1.09
CA ASP A 370 -3.66 40.01 -0.30
C ASP A 370 -3.08 41.41 -0.12
N ASN A 371 -1.75 41.51 -0.05
CA ASN A 371 -0.98 42.75 0.02
C ASN A 371 -0.62 43.32 -1.37
N SER A 372 -1.02 42.64 -2.46
CA SER A 372 -0.75 43.09 -3.81
C SER A 372 -1.66 44.25 -4.24
N GLN A 373 -1.08 45.26 -4.89
CA GLN A 373 -1.88 46.32 -5.55
C GLN A 373 -2.81 45.75 -6.62
N TYR A 374 -2.48 44.58 -7.18
CA TYR A 374 -3.26 43.90 -8.21
C TYR A 374 -4.63 43.43 -7.67
N ALA A 375 -4.67 42.82 -6.48
CA ALA A 375 -5.92 42.38 -5.86
C ALA A 375 -6.87 43.55 -5.52
N ALA A 376 -6.34 44.76 -5.30
CA ALA A 376 -7.11 45.98 -5.06
C ALA A 376 -7.63 46.67 -6.34
N LEU A 377 -7.22 46.22 -7.53
CA LEU A 377 -7.54 46.83 -8.83
C LEU A 377 -8.49 46.01 -9.71
N HIS A 378 -8.92 44.83 -9.25
CA HIS A 378 -9.70 43.88 -10.06
C HIS A 378 -10.91 43.30 -9.33
N SER A 379 -11.85 42.74 -10.10
CA SER A 379 -13.02 42.04 -9.60
C SER A 379 -12.64 40.77 -8.83
N LYS A 380 -13.56 40.30 -7.98
CA LYS A 380 -13.34 39.10 -7.16
C LYS A 380 -13.15 37.86 -8.02
N VAL A 381 -12.26 36.98 -7.55
CA VAL A 381 -11.97 35.70 -8.18
C VAL A 381 -13.22 34.82 -8.15
N ASN A 382 -13.67 34.39 -9.33
CA ASN A 382 -14.81 33.48 -9.52
C ASN A 382 -14.36 32.03 -9.74
N MET A 383 -13.08 31.81 -10.07
CA MET A 383 -12.49 30.48 -10.20
C MET A 383 -11.03 30.47 -9.73
N VAL A 384 -10.68 29.48 -8.91
CA VAL A 384 -9.31 29.18 -8.46
C VAL A 384 -8.90 27.83 -9.01
N ILE A 385 -7.75 27.76 -9.68
CA ILE A 385 -7.17 26.53 -10.22
C ILE A 385 -5.78 26.32 -9.58
N SER A 386 -5.53 25.14 -9.02
CA SER A 386 -4.23 24.77 -8.47
C SER A 386 -3.89 23.30 -8.68
N GLU A 387 -2.59 23.01 -8.66
CA GLU A 387 -2.03 21.65 -8.59
C GLU A 387 -0.80 21.75 -7.67
N LEU A 388 -1.08 21.71 -6.37
CA LEU A 388 -0.13 21.81 -5.26
C LEU A 388 -0.21 20.53 -4.40
N ILE A 389 -0.52 19.41 -5.06
CA ILE A 389 -0.96 18.16 -4.42
C ILE A 389 0.25 17.24 -4.31
N GLY A 390 0.59 16.81 -3.10
CA GLY A 390 1.65 15.81 -2.92
C GLY A 390 1.14 14.37 -2.92
N SER A 391 2.05 13.40 -2.84
CA SER A 391 1.75 11.96 -2.76
C SER A 391 0.76 11.53 -1.66
N PHE A 392 0.69 12.30 -0.57
CA PHE A 392 -0.27 12.13 0.53
C PHE A 392 -1.27 13.31 0.59
N GLY A 393 -1.49 13.97 -0.54
CA GLY A 393 -2.38 15.10 -0.74
C GLY A 393 -1.84 16.38 -0.09
N CYS A 394 -2.09 16.52 1.21
CA CYS A 394 -1.87 17.76 1.96
C CYS A 394 -0.40 18.04 2.33
N ASN A 395 0.55 17.25 1.82
CA ASN A 395 1.98 17.31 2.16
C ASN A 395 2.79 18.32 1.33
N GLU A 396 2.18 18.98 0.35
CA GLU A 396 2.78 20.13 -0.36
C GLU A 396 2.03 21.44 -0.04
N LEU A 397 1.34 21.43 1.11
CA LEU A 397 0.72 22.59 1.75
C LEU A 397 -0.39 23.29 0.93
N MET A 398 -1.05 22.56 0.02
CA MET A 398 -2.26 23.03 -0.69
C MET A 398 -3.29 23.70 0.23
N PRO A 399 -3.67 23.15 1.42
CA PRO A 399 -4.65 23.80 2.28
C PRO A 399 -4.22 25.21 2.69
N GLU A 400 -2.96 25.37 3.10
CA GLU A 400 -2.38 26.65 3.49
C GLU A 400 -2.26 27.65 2.32
N CYS A 401 -1.98 27.17 1.11
CA CYS A 401 -1.89 28.00 -0.10
C CYS A 401 -3.25 28.42 -0.67
N ILE A 402 -4.30 27.61 -0.47
CA ILE A 402 -5.68 27.97 -0.80
C ILE A 402 -6.24 28.92 0.27
N ASP A 403 -5.89 28.71 1.54
CA ASP A 403 -6.45 29.45 2.67
C ASP A 403 -6.22 30.97 2.62
N SER A 404 -5.06 31.43 2.14
CA SER A 404 -4.75 32.86 2.02
C SER A 404 -5.75 33.59 1.12
N ILE A 405 -6.03 33.04 -0.07
CA ILE A 405 -6.92 33.65 -1.05
C ILE A 405 -8.40 33.31 -0.83
N SER A 406 -8.72 32.23 -0.11
CA SER A 406 -10.08 31.70 0.09
C SER A 406 -11.08 32.65 0.77
N ASN A 407 -10.64 33.80 1.26
CA ASN A 407 -11.47 34.70 2.04
C ASN A 407 -12.37 35.60 1.15
N SER A 408 -13.50 36.04 1.70
CA SER A 408 -14.51 36.81 0.94
C SER A 408 -14.11 38.22 0.50
N VAL A 409 -12.88 38.70 0.79
CA VAL A 409 -12.34 39.92 0.18
C VAL A 409 -11.97 39.62 -1.28
N PHE A 410 -11.24 38.53 -1.52
CA PHE A 410 -10.72 38.18 -2.85
C PHE A 410 -11.60 37.20 -3.62
N CYS A 411 -12.21 36.22 -2.95
CA CYS A 411 -13.08 35.25 -3.61
C CYS A 411 -14.55 35.70 -3.60
N ASP A 412 -15.23 35.45 -4.72
CA ASP A 412 -16.69 35.54 -4.80
C ASP A 412 -17.37 34.50 -3.87
N PRO A 413 -18.56 34.74 -3.30
CA PRO A 413 -19.27 33.76 -2.47
C PRO A 413 -19.61 32.43 -3.17
N HIS A 414 -19.61 32.40 -4.50
CA HIS A 414 -19.82 31.24 -5.36
C HIS A 414 -18.56 30.84 -6.15
N CYS A 415 -17.37 31.30 -5.73
CA CYS A 415 -16.10 30.99 -6.37
C CYS A 415 -15.85 29.47 -6.45
N VAL A 416 -15.51 28.99 -7.65
CA VAL A 416 -15.24 27.58 -7.94
C VAL A 416 -13.77 27.28 -7.74
N PHE A 417 -13.44 26.41 -6.79
CA PHE A 417 -12.08 25.90 -6.60
C PHE A 417 -11.89 24.59 -7.33
N ILE A 418 -10.74 24.40 -7.97
CA ILE A 418 -10.29 23.16 -8.60
C ILE A 418 -8.87 22.88 -8.09
N PRO A 419 -8.67 21.88 -7.20
CA PRO A 419 -9.66 20.92 -6.70
C PRO A 419 -10.65 21.51 -5.68
N GLN A 420 -11.89 21.01 -5.72
CA GLN A 420 -12.95 21.30 -4.74
C GLN A 420 -12.69 20.63 -3.38
N LYS A 421 -12.15 19.41 -3.37
CA LYS A 421 -11.97 18.59 -2.16
C LYS A 421 -10.75 17.67 -2.28
N LEU A 422 -9.99 17.55 -1.20
CA LEU A 422 -8.81 16.70 -1.09
C LEU A 422 -8.94 15.77 0.12
N ASP A 423 -9.03 14.48 -0.15
CA ASP A 423 -9.10 13.40 0.83
C ASP A 423 -7.73 12.70 0.93
N CYS A 424 -7.24 12.48 2.15
CA CYS A 424 -6.00 11.75 2.46
C CYS A 424 -6.35 10.36 3.01
N TYR A 425 -5.65 9.32 2.57
CA TYR A 425 -5.92 7.92 2.95
C TYR A 425 -4.65 7.19 3.37
N VAL A 426 -4.77 6.18 4.25
CA VAL A 426 -3.65 5.28 4.60
C VAL A 426 -4.05 3.81 4.51
N ALA A 427 -3.07 2.95 4.22
CA ALA A 427 -3.20 1.50 4.31
C ALA A 427 -2.04 0.90 5.12
N PRO A 428 -2.26 -0.11 5.97
CA PRO A 428 -1.19 -0.90 6.57
C PRO A 428 -0.51 -1.73 5.47
N VAL A 429 0.83 -1.72 5.40
CA VAL A 429 1.59 -2.38 4.31
C VAL A 429 2.74 -3.27 4.75
N LEU A 430 2.92 -4.35 3.99
CA LEU A 430 4.13 -5.17 3.97
C LEU A 430 5.09 -4.58 2.92
N ALA A 431 6.26 -4.16 3.37
CA ALA A 431 7.24 -3.39 2.59
C ALA A 431 8.68 -3.68 3.07
N PRO A 432 9.15 -4.94 3.07
CA PRO A 432 10.39 -5.34 3.72
C PRO A 432 11.64 -4.68 3.11
N LYS A 433 11.62 -4.40 1.80
CA LYS A 433 12.67 -3.67 1.09
C LYS A 433 12.80 -2.24 1.62
N TYR A 434 11.69 -1.51 1.73
CA TYR A 434 11.68 -0.10 2.17
C TYR A 434 11.92 0.06 3.66
N TRP A 435 11.40 -0.84 4.51
CA TRP A 435 11.74 -0.87 5.93
C TRP A 435 13.25 -1.00 6.16
N LYS A 436 13.88 -1.91 5.42
CA LYS A 436 15.33 -2.14 5.46
C LYS A 436 16.15 -0.95 4.94
N LEU A 437 15.65 -0.21 3.95
CA LEU A 437 16.28 1.04 3.53
C LEU A 437 16.10 2.16 4.57
N ALA A 438 14.96 2.19 5.28
CA ALA A 438 14.72 3.15 6.37
C ALA A 438 15.64 2.93 7.59
N LEU A 439 16.11 1.70 7.86
CA LEU A 439 17.19 1.43 8.84
C LEU A 439 18.47 2.25 8.58
N LYS A 440 18.74 2.61 7.31
CA LYS A 440 19.90 3.44 6.90
C LYS A 440 19.58 4.93 6.85
N LEU A 441 18.36 5.34 7.22
CA LEU A 441 17.85 6.72 7.14
C LEU A 441 17.22 7.14 8.48
N SER A 442 15.89 7.19 8.58
CA SER A 442 15.15 7.57 9.78
C SER A 442 13.74 6.98 9.75
N PHE A 443 13.26 6.52 10.91
CA PHE A 443 11.87 6.09 11.08
C PHE A 443 10.90 7.25 11.38
N ASP A 444 11.40 8.49 11.39
CA ASP A 444 10.65 9.70 11.76
C ASP A 444 10.40 10.61 10.54
N LYS A 445 10.45 10.04 9.33
CA LYS A 445 10.21 10.72 8.06
C LYS A 445 9.17 9.99 7.21
N MET A 446 8.36 10.76 6.48
CA MET A 446 7.63 10.28 5.32
C MET A 446 8.60 10.17 4.13
N TYR A 447 8.45 9.12 3.32
CA TYR A 447 9.22 8.90 2.09
C TYR A 447 8.31 8.71 0.89
N ILE A 448 8.82 8.97 -0.30
CA ILE A 448 8.20 8.60 -1.57
C ILE A 448 9.08 7.49 -2.19
N PRO A 449 8.67 6.21 -2.15
CA PRO A 449 9.41 5.12 -2.79
C PRO A 449 9.35 5.26 -4.31
N MET A 450 10.50 5.36 -4.99
CA MET A 450 10.61 5.49 -6.45
C MET A 450 9.99 4.32 -7.24
N ILE A 451 9.71 3.20 -6.57
CA ILE A 451 9.00 2.04 -7.10
C ILE A 451 7.94 1.70 -6.05
N PRO A 452 6.67 1.43 -6.41
CA PRO A 452 5.63 1.13 -5.42
C PRO A 452 5.54 -0.37 -5.06
N GLU A 453 6.65 -1.02 -4.66
CA GLU A 453 6.63 -2.43 -4.19
C GLU A 453 6.10 -2.51 -2.73
N MET A 454 4.80 -2.31 -2.53
CA MET A 454 4.13 -2.44 -1.21
C MET A 454 2.84 -3.26 -1.31
N GLU A 455 2.69 -4.28 -0.47
CA GLU A 455 1.45 -5.08 -0.38
C GLU A 455 0.54 -4.53 0.73
N LEU A 456 -0.73 -4.28 0.40
CA LEU A 456 -1.75 -3.84 1.37
C LEU A 456 -2.34 -5.02 2.15
N PHE A 457 -2.47 -4.82 3.46
CA PHE A 457 -3.12 -5.74 4.39
C PHE A 457 -4.65 -5.68 4.39
N SER A 458 -5.24 -4.66 3.76
CA SER A 458 -6.66 -4.47 3.50
C SER A 458 -6.93 -4.33 1.99
N GLU A 459 -8.17 -4.52 1.55
CA GLU A 459 -8.60 -4.41 0.15
C GLU A 459 -8.34 -2.99 -0.38
N ARG A 460 -8.55 -1.98 0.48
CA ARG A 460 -8.48 -0.56 0.14
C ARG A 460 -7.77 0.25 1.23
N PRO A 461 -7.17 1.41 0.90
CA PRO A 461 -6.79 2.43 1.86
C PRO A 461 -8.01 3.10 2.50
N GLU A 462 -7.92 3.41 3.79
CA GLU A 462 -8.98 4.06 4.58
C GLU A 462 -8.73 5.57 4.71
N PRO A 463 -9.78 6.42 4.65
CA PRO A 463 -9.62 7.87 4.74
C PRO A 463 -9.25 8.30 6.16
N VAL A 464 -8.24 9.16 6.28
CA VAL A 464 -7.84 9.79 7.55
C VAL A 464 -8.36 11.21 7.68
N TRP A 465 -8.16 12.05 6.66
CA TRP A 465 -8.47 13.49 6.71
C TRP A 465 -9.09 13.99 5.41
N SER A 466 -9.80 15.11 5.50
CA SER A 466 -10.32 15.85 4.36
C SER A 466 -10.04 17.35 4.49
N PHE A 467 -9.93 18.01 3.33
CA PHE A 467 -9.80 19.45 3.15
C PHE A 467 -10.75 19.87 2.02
N VAL A 468 -11.56 20.90 2.25
CA VAL A 468 -12.50 21.46 1.26
C VAL A 468 -12.02 22.84 0.86
N SER A 469 -11.97 23.10 -0.45
CA SER A 469 -11.61 24.39 -1.01
C SER A 469 -12.88 25.19 -1.25
N GLU A 470 -13.19 26.15 -0.37
CA GLU A 470 -14.42 26.95 -0.44
C GLU A 470 -14.21 28.43 -0.08
N SER A 471 -15.12 29.29 -0.55
CA SER A 471 -15.11 30.73 -0.27
C SER A 471 -15.62 31.03 1.14
N LYS A 472 -14.72 31.49 2.02
CA LYS A 472 -15.01 31.73 3.44
C LYS A 472 -15.84 32.99 3.62
N LYS A 473 -17.13 32.79 3.89
CA LYS A 473 -18.09 33.83 4.25
C LYS A 473 -17.66 34.57 5.52
N ASN A 474 -17.89 35.89 5.56
CA ASN A 474 -17.57 36.74 6.73
C ASN A 474 -18.50 36.43 7.92
N ASN A 475 -18.10 35.48 8.76
CA ASN A 475 -18.85 35.08 9.95
C ASN A 475 -18.70 36.09 11.11
N GLN A 476 -19.35 37.26 10.98
CA GLN A 476 -19.61 38.14 12.14
C GLN A 476 -20.78 37.65 13.03
N HIS A 477 -21.53 36.63 12.59
CA HIS A 477 -22.71 36.08 13.30
C HIS A 477 -22.60 34.57 13.61
N LEU A 478 -21.49 34.14 14.21
CA LEU A 478 -21.38 32.85 14.90
C LEU A 478 -21.07 33.01 16.41
N GLN A 479 -21.55 34.11 17.00
CA GLN A 479 -21.82 34.21 18.44
C GLN A 479 -23.34 34.29 18.62
N GLN A 480 -23.89 33.42 19.48
CA GLN A 480 -25.34 33.15 19.63
C GLN A 480 -25.90 32.52 18.33
N THR A 481 -26.21 31.23 18.26
CA THR A 481 -27.04 30.45 19.19
C THR A 481 -26.61 28.98 19.29
N HIS A 482 -26.53 28.43 20.51
CA HIS A 482 -26.84 27.02 20.85
C HIS A 482 -26.78 26.81 22.38
N GLN A 483 -27.64 27.53 23.12
CA GLN A 483 -28.13 27.07 24.42
C GLN A 483 -29.61 26.75 24.24
N GLY A 484 -29.94 25.47 24.15
CA GLY A 484 -31.28 24.99 23.84
C GLY A 484 -31.38 23.50 24.12
N SER A 485 -32.02 23.17 25.24
CA SER A 485 -32.18 21.80 25.76
C SER A 485 -32.85 20.85 24.76
N THR A 486 -32.27 19.65 24.58
CA THR A 486 -32.95 18.49 24.03
C THR A 486 -32.81 17.28 24.97
N ASN A 487 -33.92 16.90 25.60
CA ASN A 487 -34.11 15.54 26.09
C ASN A 487 -34.57 14.64 24.92
N HIS A 488 -34.47 13.32 25.14
CA HIS A 488 -34.91 12.23 24.26
C HIS A 488 -34.01 11.91 23.05
N ASN A 489 -33.17 10.89 23.28
CA ASN A 489 -33.07 9.66 22.50
C ASN A 489 -33.58 9.70 21.04
N ASP A 490 -32.65 9.53 20.10
CA ASP A 490 -32.77 8.43 19.13
C ASP A 490 -31.36 7.88 18.85
N SER A 491 -31.25 6.58 18.56
CA SER A 491 -29.95 5.89 18.49
C SER A 491 -29.86 4.95 17.29
N ASN A 492 -29.06 5.31 16.28
CA ASN A 492 -28.29 4.39 15.42
C ASN A 492 -27.52 5.14 14.30
N SER A 493 -26.38 5.74 14.64
CA SER A 493 -25.30 6.06 13.70
C SER A 493 -23.97 6.11 14.46
N SER A 494 -22.96 5.37 14.02
CA SER A 494 -21.66 5.35 14.70
C SER A 494 -20.84 6.60 14.35
N ASP A 495 -20.60 7.46 15.33
CA ASP A 495 -19.97 8.77 15.14
C ASP A 495 -18.50 8.68 14.69
N ASN A 496 -18.24 9.14 13.46
CA ASN A 496 -16.90 9.37 12.90
C ASN A 496 -16.64 10.88 12.67
N VAL A 497 -17.07 11.74 13.60
CA VAL A 497 -16.92 13.20 13.51
C VAL A 497 -16.35 13.76 14.82
N CYS A 498 -15.03 13.96 14.88
CA CYS A 498 -14.39 14.67 15.98
C CYS A 498 -14.60 16.20 15.85
N THR A 499 -15.02 16.84 16.93
CA THR A 499 -15.39 18.26 17.01
C THR A 499 -14.20 19.22 16.97
N ILE A 500 -14.44 20.46 16.55
CA ILE A 500 -13.44 21.52 16.33
C ILE A 500 -13.35 22.47 17.53
N ASP A 501 -12.15 22.65 18.09
CA ASP A 501 -11.84 23.76 19.01
C ASP A 501 -11.78 25.10 18.24
N ASN A 502 -12.95 25.74 18.06
CA ASN A 502 -13.07 27.00 17.34
C ASN A 502 -12.67 28.22 18.20
N ALA A 503 -11.50 28.80 17.90
CA ALA A 503 -10.98 30.01 18.53
C ALA A 503 -10.54 31.07 17.50
N PHE A 504 -11.45 31.46 16.61
CA PHE A 504 -11.21 32.51 15.61
C PHE A 504 -11.36 33.92 16.22
N SER A 505 -10.24 34.60 16.43
CA SER A 505 -10.16 36.06 16.53
C SER A 505 -9.37 36.61 15.35
N THR A 506 -9.68 37.84 14.93
CA THR A 506 -9.26 38.42 13.64
C THR A 506 -7.77 38.80 13.53
N ASN A 507 -6.93 38.42 14.51
CA ASN A 507 -5.48 38.65 14.50
C ASN A 507 -4.67 37.35 14.25
N ASN A 508 -5.33 36.23 13.93
CA ASN A 508 -4.72 34.88 13.90
C ASN A 508 -4.21 34.39 12.52
N LEU A 509 -3.84 35.27 11.57
CA LEU A 509 -3.14 34.82 10.34
C LEU A 509 -1.90 33.98 10.66
N PHE A 510 -1.21 34.28 11.77
CA PHE A 510 -0.04 33.54 12.27
C PHE A 510 -0.36 32.21 13.00
N ARG A 511 -1.61 31.71 12.94
CA ARG A 511 -2.02 30.47 13.60
C ARG A 511 -2.86 29.59 12.67
N ASN A 512 -2.17 28.87 11.79
CA ASN A 512 -2.64 27.79 10.92
C ASN A 512 -3.21 26.54 11.67
N LYS A 513 -3.74 26.69 12.89
CA LYS A 513 -4.20 25.59 13.74
C LYS A 513 -5.44 24.88 13.20
N HIS A 514 -6.28 25.59 12.44
CA HIS A 514 -7.49 25.03 11.83
C HIS A 514 -7.20 23.99 10.73
N ASN A 515 -5.97 23.93 10.21
CA ASN A 515 -5.48 22.87 9.31
C ASN A 515 -4.75 21.72 10.02
N SER A 516 -4.68 21.76 11.36
CA SER A 516 -4.31 20.56 12.11
C SER A 516 -5.43 19.52 12.01
N ARG A 517 -5.07 18.25 12.00
CA ARG A 517 -5.99 17.12 11.92
C ARG A 517 -5.54 16.04 12.88
N ASN A 518 -6.48 15.30 13.46
CA ASN A 518 -6.22 14.11 14.25
C ASN A 518 -7.21 13.04 13.80
N SER A 519 -6.72 11.84 13.51
CA SER A 519 -7.53 10.69 13.12
C SER A 519 -7.04 9.47 13.89
N ARG A 520 -8.00 8.69 14.41
CA ARG A 520 -7.73 7.32 14.84
C ARG A 520 -8.72 6.39 14.16
N ILE A 521 -8.22 5.63 13.20
CA ILE A 521 -9.00 4.68 12.41
C ILE A 521 -8.70 3.24 12.83
N SER A 522 -9.60 2.32 12.54
CA SER A 522 -9.47 0.90 12.85
C SER A 522 -9.78 0.06 11.61
N ILE A 523 -8.80 -0.72 11.17
CA ILE A 523 -8.75 -1.40 9.88
C ILE A 523 -8.73 -2.90 10.16
N GLN A 524 -9.51 -3.70 9.42
CA GLN A 524 -9.43 -5.17 9.51
C GLN A 524 -8.31 -5.71 8.61
N ILE A 525 -7.59 -6.72 9.09
CA ILE A 525 -6.50 -7.36 8.38
C ILE A 525 -7.02 -8.62 7.66
N GLU A 526 -6.98 -8.61 6.33
CA GLU A 526 -7.46 -9.70 5.48
C GLU A 526 -6.42 -10.81 5.24
N LYS A 527 -5.15 -10.55 5.54
CA LYS A 527 -4.03 -11.45 5.26
C LYS A 527 -3.04 -11.38 6.40
N LYS A 528 -2.66 -12.52 7.00
CA LYS A 528 -1.54 -12.51 7.97
C LYS A 528 -0.22 -12.08 7.32
N GLY A 529 0.72 -11.57 8.13
CA GLY A 529 2.05 -11.15 7.66
C GLY A 529 2.81 -10.30 8.66
N THR A 530 3.82 -9.55 8.19
CA THR A 530 4.55 -8.57 9.00
C THR A 530 4.31 -7.17 8.46
N LEU A 531 3.78 -6.28 9.31
CA LEU A 531 3.52 -4.88 9.04
C LEU A 531 4.81 -4.06 9.17
N HIS A 532 5.20 -3.37 8.10
CA HIS A 532 6.45 -2.61 8.00
C HIS A 532 6.27 -1.09 8.06
N GLY A 533 5.06 -0.62 7.80
CA GLY A 533 4.74 0.80 7.67
C GLY A 533 3.28 1.02 7.28
N LEU A 534 2.93 2.28 7.03
CA LEU A 534 1.71 2.69 6.37
C LEU A 534 2.06 3.22 4.98
N ALA A 535 1.29 2.86 3.96
CA ALA A 535 1.30 3.58 2.68
C ALA A 535 0.29 4.73 2.75
N GLY A 536 0.66 5.89 2.23
CA GLY A 536 -0.17 7.09 2.18
C GLY A 536 -0.60 7.42 0.75
N TYR A 537 -1.87 7.78 0.59
CA TYR A 537 -2.50 8.07 -0.69
C TYR A 537 -3.39 9.31 -0.60
N PHE A 538 -3.88 9.79 -1.75
CA PHE A 538 -4.87 10.85 -1.82
C PHE A 538 -5.91 10.62 -2.93
N ARG A 539 -7.01 11.37 -2.81
CA ARG A 539 -8.00 11.58 -3.86
C ARG A 539 -8.42 13.05 -3.88
N ALA A 540 -8.28 13.70 -5.02
CA ALA A 540 -8.68 15.08 -5.22
C ALA A 540 -9.86 15.14 -6.19
N ALA A 541 -11.03 15.52 -5.68
CA ALA A 541 -12.17 15.87 -6.52
C ALA A 541 -11.85 17.22 -7.18
N LEU A 542 -11.59 17.20 -8.49
CA LEU A 542 -11.29 18.39 -9.27
C LEU A 542 -12.55 19.25 -9.41
N PHE A 543 -13.62 18.66 -9.96
CA PHE A 543 -14.92 19.28 -10.08
C PHE A 543 -16.01 18.22 -10.33
N ASP A 544 -17.11 18.25 -9.58
CA ASP A 544 -18.26 17.33 -9.78
C ASP A 544 -17.85 15.84 -9.64
N ASP A 545 -18.00 15.01 -10.69
CA ASP A 545 -17.58 13.60 -10.73
C ASP A 545 -16.10 13.41 -11.15
N ILE A 546 -15.38 14.49 -11.46
CA ILE A 546 -14.04 14.44 -12.04
C ILE A 546 -13.00 14.49 -10.93
N GLU A 547 -12.23 13.42 -10.77
CA GLU A 547 -11.16 13.32 -9.78
C GLU A 547 -9.80 12.90 -10.37
N VAL A 548 -8.74 13.16 -9.61
CA VAL A 548 -7.41 12.56 -9.75
C VAL A 548 -6.99 11.95 -8.41
N SER A 549 -6.24 10.85 -8.45
CA SER A 549 -5.90 10.06 -7.27
C SER A 549 -4.68 9.20 -7.55
N ASN A 550 -3.98 8.78 -6.49
CA ASN A 550 -2.97 7.71 -6.54
C ASN A 550 -3.39 6.44 -5.76
N LEU A 551 -4.66 6.37 -5.35
CA LEU A 551 -5.27 5.17 -4.77
C LEU A 551 -5.08 3.96 -5.71
N PRO A 552 -4.84 2.73 -5.18
CA PRO A 552 -4.60 1.56 -6.02
C PRO A 552 -5.73 1.28 -7.02
N LYS A 553 -5.38 1.01 -8.29
CA LYS A 553 -6.33 0.69 -9.37
C LYS A 553 -6.06 -0.68 -9.97
N GLU A 554 -7.10 -1.25 -10.59
CA GLU A 554 -7.03 -2.53 -11.27
C GLU A 554 -6.07 -2.52 -12.46
N VAL A 555 -5.49 -3.69 -12.76
CA VAL A 555 -4.55 -3.87 -13.88
C VAL A 555 -5.25 -3.56 -15.21
N GLY A 556 -4.62 -2.69 -16.01
CA GLY A 556 -5.15 -2.24 -17.30
C GLY A 556 -5.93 -0.92 -17.27
N MET A 557 -6.28 -0.40 -16.10
CA MET A 557 -6.83 0.97 -15.98
C MET A 557 -5.75 2.02 -16.19
N ARG A 558 -6.01 3.04 -17.01
CA ARG A 558 -5.14 4.24 -17.09
C ARG A 558 -5.23 5.02 -15.78
N ASP A 559 -4.10 5.60 -15.40
CA ASP A 559 -3.97 6.32 -14.12
C ASP A 559 -3.04 7.53 -14.25
N CYS A 560 -3.06 8.40 -13.25
CA CYS A 560 -2.01 9.38 -13.00
C CYS A 560 -0.67 8.67 -12.73
N VAL A 561 0.42 9.32 -13.14
CA VAL A 561 1.81 8.85 -12.92
C VAL A 561 2.67 9.90 -12.21
N SER A 562 2.14 11.10 -11.98
CA SER A 562 2.80 12.18 -11.23
C SER A 562 3.08 11.83 -9.77
N TRP A 563 2.22 11.00 -9.16
CA TRP A 563 2.17 10.80 -7.71
C TRP A 563 2.32 9.32 -7.34
N LEU A 564 3.54 8.93 -7.00
CA LEU A 564 3.80 7.67 -6.29
C LEU A 564 3.15 7.72 -4.89
N PRO A 565 2.76 6.58 -4.28
CA PRO A 565 2.28 6.55 -2.91
C PRO A 565 3.37 6.96 -1.91
N ALA A 566 2.99 7.59 -0.81
CA ALA A 566 3.88 7.85 0.31
C ALA A 566 4.10 6.59 1.17
N PHE A 567 5.18 6.56 1.94
CA PHE A 567 5.51 5.51 2.90
C PHE A 567 5.92 6.10 4.25
N PHE A 568 5.24 5.66 5.30
CA PHE A 568 5.49 5.98 6.71
C PHE A 568 6.00 4.72 7.41
N PRO A 569 7.32 4.56 7.60
CA PRO A 569 7.87 3.32 8.15
C PRO A 569 7.57 3.19 9.65
N LEU A 570 7.57 1.95 10.15
CA LEU A 570 7.60 1.64 11.58
C LEU A 570 9.00 1.14 11.98
N GLU A 571 9.52 1.60 13.12
CA GLU A 571 10.85 1.21 13.60
C GLU A 571 10.90 -0.26 14.03
N SER A 572 9.85 -0.72 14.72
CA SER A 572 9.62 -2.12 15.05
C SER A 572 8.46 -2.65 14.19
N PRO A 573 8.71 -3.57 13.24
CA PRO A 573 7.65 -4.25 12.50
C PRO A 573 6.74 -5.06 13.44
N LEU A 574 5.47 -5.15 13.09
CA LEU A 574 4.46 -5.85 13.91
C LEU A 574 3.93 -7.08 13.16
N ASN A 575 3.91 -8.25 13.79
CA ASN A 575 3.32 -9.45 13.18
C ASN A 575 1.79 -9.42 13.32
N MET A 576 1.12 -9.52 12.17
CA MET A 576 -0.31 -9.38 12.00
C MET A 576 -0.96 -10.72 11.67
N PHE A 577 -2.11 -10.98 12.27
CA PHE A 577 -2.95 -12.15 12.00
C PHE A 577 -4.14 -11.78 11.08
N GLU A 578 -4.71 -12.78 10.43
CA GLU A 578 -5.95 -12.63 9.65
C GLU A 578 -7.14 -12.43 10.60
N GLY A 579 -8.07 -11.53 10.25
CA GLY A 579 -9.16 -11.10 11.13
C GLY A 579 -8.73 -10.25 12.32
N GLN A 580 -7.49 -9.73 12.31
CA GLN A 580 -6.99 -8.83 13.34
C GLN A 580 -7.43 -7.38 13.08
N GLU A 581 -7.74 -6.63 14.15
CA GLU A 581 -7.97 -5.20 14.05
C GLU A 581 -6.65 -4.43 14.21
N VAL A 582 -6.35 -3.52 13.28
CA VAL A 582 -5.22 -2.59 13.36
C VAL A 582 -5.74 -1.18 13.52
N SER A 583 -5.46 -0.59 14.67
CA SER A 583 -5.82 0.79 14.98
C SER A 583 -4.64 1.71 14.67
N VAL A 584 -4.82 2.57 13.68
CA VAL A 584 -3.83 3.56 13.23
C VAL A 584 -4.17 4.91 13.86
N PHE A 585 -3.23 5.48 14.60
CA PHE A 585 -3.25 6.87 15.03
C PHE A 585 -2.42 7.70 14.07
N MET A 586 -2.96 8.83 13.60
CA MET A 586 -2.24 9.77 12.76
C MET A 586 -2.69 11.21 13.00
N GLN A 587 -1.73 12.11 13.12
CA GLN A 587 -1.97 13.53 13.37
C GLN A 587 -1.20 14.41 12.37
N ARG A 588 -1.85 15.46 11.84
CA ARG A 588 -1.22 16.60 11.15
C ARG A 588 -1.17 17.76 12.12
N ILE A 589 0.01 18.26 12.43
CA ILE A 589 0.20 19.33 13.43
C ILE A 589 0.75 20.58 12.74
N CYS A 590 0.06 21.70 12.94
CA CYS A 590 0.44 23.01 12.43
C CYS A 590 0.86 23.91 13.61
N SER A 591 2.14 24.28 13.69
CA SER A 591 2.67 25.09 14.80
C SER A 591 3.69 26.12 14.32
N GLY A 592 3.34 27.39 14.47
CA GLY A 592 4.08 28.51 13.87
C GLY A 592 4.17 28.34 12.34
N PRO A 593 5.31 28.64 11.71
CA PRO A 593 5.52 28.51 10.26
C PRO A 593 5.82 27.06 9.83
N ASN A 594 5.25 26.04 10.49
CA ASN A 594 5.60 24.63 10.24
C ASN A 594 4.39 23.71 10.27
N VAL A 595 4.44 22.65 9.46
CA VAL A 595 3.51 21.53 9.46
C VAL A 595 4.30 20.21 9.51
N TRP A 596 3.86 19.25 10.32
CA TRP A 596 4.40 17.90 10.31
C TRP A 596 3.33 16.84 10.56
N TYR A 597 3.71 15.58 10.39
CA TYR A 597 2.87 14.42 10.65
C TYR A 597 3.43 13.58 11.79
N GLU A 598 2.58 13.06 12.66
CA GLU A 598 2.92 12.06 13.68
C GLU A 598 2.05 10.83 13.47
N TRP A 599 2.60 9.62 13.67
CA TRP A 599 1.87 8.36 13.48
C TRP A 599 2.26 7.30 14.50
N SER A 600 1.32 6.39 14.80
CA SER A 600 1.59 5.13 15.49
C SER A 600 0.54 4.08 15.14
N VAL A 601 0.87 2.81 15.36
CA VAL A 601 0.01 1.68 15.02
C VAL A 601 -0.08 0.69 16.18
N GLN A 602 -1.28 0.20 16.46
CA GLN A 602 -1.55 -0.79 17.50
C GLN A 602 -2.43 -1.92 16.97
N GLY A 603 -1.99 -3.17 17.13
CA GLY A 603 -2.75 -4.36 16.72
C GLY A 603 -3.56 -4.94 17.87
N PHE A 604 -4.80 -5.34 17.61
CA PHE A 604 -5.75 -5.86 18.59
C PHE A 604 -6.44 -7.14 18.13
N LEU A 605 -6.50 -8.14 19.01
CA LEU A 605 -7.33 -9.34 18.85
C LEU A 605 -8.51 -9.31 19.83
N TYR A 606 -9.64 -9.89 19.42
CA TYR A 606 -10.83 -10.02 20.25
C TYR A 606 -10.95 -11.45 20.79
N THR A 607 -10.85 -11.61 22.10
CA THR A 607 -11.06 -12.89 22.77
C THR A 607 -12.37 -12.92 23.56
N LEU A 608 -12.94 -14.10 23.73
CA LEU A 608 -14.09 -14.32 24.61
C LEU A 608 -13.60 -14.66 26.02
N LEU A 609 -14.04 -13.89 27.01
CA LEU A 609 -13.94 -14.28 28.42
C LEU A 609 -14.80 -15.52 28.66
N THR A 610 -14.16 -16.67 28.83
CA THR A 610 -14.81 -17.83 29.45
C THR A 610 -14.87 -17.60 30.96
N ASN A 611 -16.06 -17.63 31.55
CA ASN A 611 -16.26 -17.47 32.99
C ASN A 611 -15.83 -18.74 33.76
N SER A 612 -14.55 -19.08 33.71
CA SER A 612 -13.94 -20.28 34.30
C SER A 612 -13.61 -20.15 35.80
N LEU A 613 -13.91 -19.00 36.42
CA LEU A 613 -13.74 -18.73 37.85
C LEU A 613 -15.06 -18.78 38.66
N ALA A 614 -16.07 -19.49 38.14
CA ALA A 614 -17.39 -19.64 38.78
C ALA A 614 -17.67 -21.07 39.33
N HIS A 615 -16.63 -21.88 39.57
CA HIS A 615 -16.76 -23.18 40.24
C HIS A 615 -15.76 -23.33 41.40
N THR A 616 -16.22 -22.97 42.60
CA THR A 616 -15.70 -23.57 43.84
C THR A 616 -16.11 -25.06 43.89
N PRO A 617 -15.20 -25.99 44.18
CA PRO A 617 -15.50 -27.43 44.12
C PRO A 617 -16.25 -27.94 45.37
N HIS A 618 -17.58 -27.79 45.34
CA HIS A 618 -18.52 -28.64 46.10
C HIS A 618 -19.15 -29.66 45.12
N ASN A 619 -19.21 -30.97 45.38
CA ASN A 619 -18.76 -31.76 46.53
C ASN A 619 -18.36 -33.18 46.09
N SER A 620 -17.45 -33.81 46.82
CA SER A 620 -17.44 -35.27 47.00
C SER A 620 -16.75 -35.63 48.31
N GLN A 621 -17.52 -36.02 49.33
CA GLN A 621 -16.95 -36.67 50.53
C GLN A 621 -16.65 -38.13 50.21
N GLU A 622 -15.37 -38.53 50.25
CA GLU A 622 -15.06 -39.95 50.45
C GLU A 622 -15.21 -40.29 51.94
N ASN A 623 -16.01 -41.31 52.23
CA ASN A 623 -16.26 -41.75 53.61
C ASN A 623 -15.11 -42.61 54.13
N SER A 624 -14.32 -42.07 55.07
CA SER A 624 -13.56 -42.90 56.02
C SER A 624 -14.11 -42.71 57.44
N ARG A 625 -14.63 -43.83 57.95
CA ARG A 625 -15.34 -44.06 59.23
C ARG A 625 -14.99 -43.12 60.40
N LEU A 626 -16.03 -42.64 61.09
CA LEU A 626 -16.17 -42.78 62.56
C LEU A 626 -17.65 -42.68 63.00
N THR A 627 -17.93 -43.14 64.23
CA THR A 627 -19.25 -43.25 64.90
C THR A 627 -19.87 -41.88 65.26
N ASN A 628 -21.17 -41.68 65.54
CA ASN A 628 -22.25 -42.59 66.02
C ASN A 628 -23.68 -42.01 65.78
N SER A 629 -24.74 -42.79 66.05
CA SER A 629 -26.18 -42.37 66.16
C SER A 629 -26.90 -41.86 64.89
N SER A 630 -28.19 -41.47 64.94
CA SER A 630 -29.44 -42.27 65.11
C SER A 630 -30.68 -41.35 65.09
N GLN A 631 -31.78 -41.79 64.46
CA GLN A 631 -33.14 -41.17 64.42
C GLN A 631 -33.30 -39.85 63.62
N MET A 632 -34.45 -39.49 63.00
CA MET A 632 -35.59 -40.26 62.43
C MET A 632 -36.48 -39.33 61.54
N LEU A 633 -37.06 -39.87 60.44
CA LEU A 633 -38.35 -39.53 59.76
C LEU A 633 -38.70 -38.05 59.37
N SER A 634 -39.51 -37.72 58.34
CA SER A 634 -40.37 -38.48 57.39
C SER A 634 -40.91 -37.63 56.20
N THR A 635 -41.22 -38.29 55.05
CA THR A 635 -42.37 -38.06 54.10
C THR A 635 -42.62 -36.67 53.42
N SER A 636 -43.18 -36.53 52.20
CA SER A 636 -43.63 -37.47 51.14
C SER A 636 -44.11 -36.79 49.81
N ASN A 637 -44.12 -37.56 48.70
CA ASN A 637 -45.05 -37.53 47.54
C ASN A 637 -45.07 -36.40 46.46
N ASN A 638 -44.63 -36.72 45.22
CA ASN A 638 -45.42 -37.05 43.99
C ASN A 638 -46.68 -36.24 43.56
N PRO A 639 -47.14 -36.30 42.26
CA PRO A 639 -46.41 -36.42 40.96
C PRO A 639 -47.05 -35.80 39.66
N SER A 640 -46.26 -35.25 38.71
CA SER A 640 -46.41 -35.37 37.21
C SER A 640 -47.79 -35.05 36.50
N PRO A 641 -48.08 -35.41 35.21
CA PRO A 641 -47.31 -35.59 33.94
C PRO A 641 -47.95 -34.89 32.68
N LYS A 642 -47.48 -35.24 31.45
CA LYS A 642 -48.10 -35.07 30.07
C LYS A 642 -47.93 -33.66 29.42
N LYS A 643 -47.87 -33.45 28.08
CA LYS A 643 -47.74 -34.24 26.81
C LYS A 643 -47.27 -33.24 25.69
N ASN A 644 -47.09 -33.51 24.38
CA ASN A 644 -47.37 -34.68 23.53
C ASN A 644 -46.18 -35.12 22.61
N SER A 645 -46.39 -35.40 21.30
CA SER A 645 -45.59 -36.43 20.59
C SER A 645 -45.72 -36.53 19.05
N MET A 646 -44.74 -37.21 18.40
CA MET A 646 -44.74 -37.76 17.00
C MET A 646 -44.55 -36.72 15.85
N LYS A 647 -44.05 -36.99 14.61
CA LYS A 647 -43.40 -38.10 13.84
C LYS A 647 -42.94 -37.49 12.45
N HIS A 648 -42.18 -38.06 11.48
CA HIS A 648 -41.40 -39.31 11.26
C HIS A 648 -40.45 -39.19 10.02
N ILE A 649 -39.43 -40.07 9.91
CA ILE A 649 -38.90 -40.77 8.70
C ILE A 649 -38.29 -39.97 7.51
N ASN A 650 -36.95 -40.06 7.38
CA ASN A 650 -36.11 -40.50 6.24
C ASN A 650 -36.67 -40.33 4.79
N SER A 651 -36.06 -39.60 3.83
CA SER A 651 -34.78 -39.84 3.08
C SER A 651 -35.04 -40.17 1.58
N PRO A 652 -34.04 -40.16 0.67
CA PRO A 652 -33.02 -39.14 0.43
C PRO A 652 -32.78 -38.81 -1.09
N ALA A 653 -31.98 -37.76 -1.35
CA ALA A 653 -31.11 -37.54 -2.52
C ALA A 653 -31.65 -37.54 -3.98
N ASN A 654 -31.31 -36.48 -4.75
CA ASN A 654 -30.29 -36.58 -5.81
C ASN A 654 -29.84 -35.21 -6.40
N SER A 655 -28.64 -35.21 -6.98
CA SER A 655 -28.05 -34.27 -7.97
C SER A 655 -28.01 -32.73 -7.74
N TYR A 656 -27.05 -32.31 -6.92
CA TYR A 656 -25.87 -31.47 -7.29
C TYR A 656 -25.93 -30.09 -8.00
N ASP A 657 -26.97 -29.66 -8.71
CA ASP A 657 -26.86 -28.46 -9.60
C ASP A 657 -27.68 -27.20 -9.22
N ASP A 658 -28.59 -27.26 -8.24
CA ASP A 658 -29.48 -26.12 -7.86
C ASP A 658 -29.21 -25.56 -6.45
N ALA A 659 -28.00 -25.06 -6.17
CA ALA A 659 -27.65 -24.59 -4.81
C ALA A 659 -26.55 -23.49 -4.68
N ASN A 660 -26.54 -22.45 -5.52
CA ASN A 660 -25.69 -21.26 -5.25
C ASN A 660 -26.30 -19.89 -5.62
N ALA A 661 -27.63 -19.84 -5.80
CA ALA A 661 -28.37 -18.63 -6.18
C ALA A 661 -29.32 -18.09 -5.08
N GLN A 662 -29.36 -18.73 -3.90
CA GLN A 662 -30.24 -18.34 -2.79
C GLN A 662 -29.55 -18.53 -1.42
N TYR A 663 -28.63 -17.64 -1.05
CA TYR A 663 -28.25 -17.46 0.37
C TYR A 663 -27.99 -15.99 0.78
N THR A 664 -28.52 -15.05 0.02
CA THR A 664 -28.77 -13.68 0.50
C THR A 664 -30.23 -13.60 0.97
N MET A 665 -30.47 -12.96 2.12
CA MET A 665 -31.75 -12.87 2.84
C MET A 665 -32.25 -14.16 3.53
N SER A 666 -31.88 -14.36 4.81
CA SER A 666 -32.85 -14.58 5.92
C SER A 666 -32.20 -14.89 7.28
N LEU A 667 -31.40 -13.97 7.84
CA LEU A 667 -30.96 -14.09 9.25
C LEU A 667 -30.87 -12.77 10.05
N GLU A 668 -31.45 -11.68 9.55
CA GLU A 668 -31.88 -10.57 10.41
C GLU A 668 -33.23 -10.90 11.06
N ARG A 669 -33.19 -11.57 12.22
CA ARG A 669 -34.19 -11.51 13.31
C ARG A 669 -33.75 -12.44 14.44
N ASN A 670 -32.92 -11.91 15.36
CA ASN A 670 -32.93 -12.23 16.80
C ASN A 670 -31.85 -11.41 17.54
N LEU A 671 -32.00 -10.08 17.54
CA LEU A 671 -31.33 -9.23 18.52
C LEU A 671 -32.11 -9.30 19.85
N VAL A 672 -31.73 -10.19 20.77
CA VAL A 672 -31.65 -9.93 22.24
C VAL A 672 -30.74 -10.98 22.89
N SER A 673 -29.44 -10.68 23.03
CA SER A 673 -28.69 -10.87 24.28
C SER A 673 -27.33 -10.16 24.18
N ILE A 674 -26.90 -9.56 25.29
CA ILE A 674 -25.67 -8.77 25.33
C ILE A 674 -24.47 -9.72 25.50
N ASN A 675 -23.57 -9.74 24.53
CA ASN A 675 -22.31 -10.49 24.61
C ASN A 675 -21.22 -9.64 25.29
N GLU A 676 -21.41 -9.39 26.59
CA GLU A 676 -20.60 -8.49 27.45
C GLU A 676 -19.15 -8.96 27.68
N ASN A 677 -18.79 -10.14 27.18
CA ASN A 677 -17.55 -10.86 27.46
C ASN A 677 -16.47 -10.79 26.34
N LYS A 678 -16.49 -9.78 25.44
CA LYS A 678 -15.41 -9.59 24.44
C LYS A 678 -14.28 -8.69 24.97
N VAL A 679 -13.09 -9.24 25.13
CA VAL A 679 -11.88 -8.48 25.52
C VAL A 679 -11.05 -8.13 24.28
N ARG A 680 -10.71 -6.85 24.14
CA ARG A 680 -9.85 -6.32 23.07
C ARG A 680 -8.39 -6.30 23.55
N LEU A 681 -7.65 -7.39 23.27
CA LEU A 681 -6.26 -7.56 23.68
C LEU A 681 -5.30 -6.91 22.69
N CYS A 682 -4.45 -6.00 23.15
CA CYS A 682 -3.37 -5.44 22.34
C CYS A 682 -2.25 -6.47 22.13
N THR A 683 -1.92 -6.81 20.89
CA THR A 683 -0.85 -7.77 20.54
C THR A 683 0.48 -7.10 20.22
N GLY A 684 0.46 -5.80 19.90
CA GLY A 684 1.63 -5.04 19.49
C GLY A 684 1.33 -3.55 19.37
N THR A 685 2.34 -2.71 19.54
CA THR A 685 2.24 -1.24 19.52
C THR A 685 3.56 -0.68 19.04
N SER A 686 3.54 0.18 18.02
CA SER A 686 4.69 1.00 17.66
C SER A 686 4.82 2.17 18.64
N ARG A 687 6.01 2.80 18.70
CA ARG A 687 6.12 4.14 19.29
C ARG A 687 5.34 5.16 18.43
N ILE A 688 5.21 6.38 18.96
CA ILE A 688 4.86 7.54 18.12
C ILE A 688 6.10 7.94 17.31
N HIS A 689 5.88 8.14 16.03
CA HIS A 689 6.87 8.56 15.05
C HIS A 689 6.77 10.05 14.78
N ASN A 690 7.94 10.69 14.56
CA ASN A 690 8.11 12.12 14.29
C ASN A 690 7.53 13.05 15.35
N LEU A 691 7.49 12.60 16.61
CA LEU A 691 7.00 13.36 17.77
C LEU A 691 7.65 14.76 17.86
N ASN A 692 6.82 15.81 17.92
CA ASN A 692 7.19 17.24 17.84
C ASN A 692 7.90 17.69 16.54
N GLY A 693 7.87 16.88 15.49
CA GLY A 693 8.41 17.21 14.16
C GLY A 693 9.93 17.16 14.07
N CYS A 694 10.56 16.20 14.77
CA CYS A 694 12.02 16.06 14.82
C CYS A 694 12.66 15.47 13.55
N GLY A 695 11.90 14.77 12.70
CA GLY A 695 12.39 14.08 11.50
C GLY A 695 11.96 14.73 10.19
N PHE A 696 10.66 14.86 9.94
CA PHE A 696 10.09 15.50 8.73
C PHE A 696 9.15 16.63 9.09
N LYS A 697 9.35 17.82 8.48
CA LYS A 697 8.70 19.06 8.90
C LYS A 697 8.70 20.09 7.77
N LEU A 698 7.56 20.20 7.10
CA LEU A 698 7.29 21.17 6.03
C LEU A 698 7.30 22.59 6.60
N LYS A 699 7.95 23.53 5.92
CA LYS A 699 8.01 24.92 6.35
C LYS A 699 7.13 25.83 5.48
N LEU A 700 6.36 26.70 6.12
CA LEU A 700 5.71 27.85 5.49
C LEU A 700 6.73 28.99 5.38
N ILE A 701 6.82 29.67 4.22
CA ILE A 701 7.55 30.95 4.16
C ILE A 701 6.83 31.96 5.06
N GLN A 702 7.61 32.82 5.70
CA GLN A 702 7.16 33.87 6.62
C GLN A 702 6.97 35.20 5.90
#